data_AF-A0A1G0IGN8-F1
#
_entry.id   AF-A0A1G0IGN8-F1
#
_cell.length_a   1.000
_cell.length_b   1.000
_cell.length_c   1.000
_cell.angle_alpha   90.00
_cell.angle_beta   90.00
_cell.angle_gamma   90.00
#
_symmetry.space_group_name_H-M   'P 1'
#
loop_
_entity.id
_entity.type
_entity.pdbx_description
1 polymer ?
#
loop_
_entity_poly.entity_id
_entity_poly.type
_entity_poly.pdbx_seq_one_letter_code
_entity_poly.pdbx_strand_id
1 'polypeptide(L)'
;MRNWQELNSLFCNYRELRIDCSDTIRKSLNELHHFGFETVSKILISNFNDEDIEKRLRLFLTSYWKLTSHTDADYTFNPKFPLNRALFLIAKNIVKKIESVCSVLMPSVIDVIGVASAAETLKEITEDDSPFSLENYLINSDGDKLISIADVLEYSKNNSVYWYGEQFQLSERDRYHISISAGPMSEALVLRIEMNELMKQGKKPSVGTWLEYLKEALRISSELEKGNAYEADFSEAIPVIQRFHQRWKTLPEPIKNKVKRLTVHGATMPLESFLLCLFSRSHIDLLPAEMERVIEENLVPCTHLIFQQIETIINENIHFLFSECALDEVVPEQPTLDFSRFSEHRQSIPGFQNEKLRYQLASYCRFSNYHLSDVLYQARVELNALQIKNLTDFIYALRFIPQEYWRFMVSKITAQAAHIFYEPSELNDQPPVIYRILTGISELQWLHFFNVFNGFLKYWFYADQLPILFTMFDFSRLKLFYTTILPYVDQLIFSGERIAVLFRWIPTEYRKDFVEIFSIPIKKVLLHVEQFVSCLSVLMQYKIHYSLLLELCWPQLQSHLNENENENSLFSLLQKFPDQGFSIQFLEEIFHRNPSPSFTLQLFVQLLAYYPVQLYSELFDAIPTLFILKTLTSANKLPELLDSLQNDVARSVFVVLLSRTIRFNDVKALFMYTLLVKYQNWEDALLIIFSPSLKEAMTTLMIYIVSHTELGFSAPIFPQADVLFDYFCKKALPLLLSMSYFYQHFATFEKYAINRSEVNELDAGYLLYTGLKKIEHETPPEDRGDPSKIFSKISLINEFLLSQKHVTVFRRSAFHRELTMHFSDGFFPALLSLYEKRFFSSLTNVHQLPSLFGVHRARIAITATREMAVVNIAPNTL
;
A
#
# COMPACT_ATOMS: atom_id res chain seq x y z
N MET A 1 7.89 -63.51 11.12
CA MET A 1 8.60 -63.75 9.84
C MET A 1 7.91 -62.94 8.76
N ARG A 2 8.50 -61.80 8.36
CA ARG A 2 7.97 -60.92 7.29
C ARG A 2 8.27 -61.56 5.93
N ASN A 3 7.31 -61.53 5.00
CA ASN A 3 7.37 -62.32 3.76
C ASN A 3 8.28 -61.65 2.70
N TRP A 4 9.60 -61.75 2.89
CA TRP A 4 10.62 -61.11 2.03
C TRP A 4 10.88 -61.83 0.69
N GLN A 5 10.21 -62.96 0.43
CA GLN A 5 10.45 -63.78 -0.77
C GLN A 5 10.05 -63.09 -2.08
N GLU A 6 8.94 -62.34 -2.09
CA GLU A 6 8.50 -61.57 -3.26
C GLU A 6 9.41 -60.35 -3.53
N LEU A 7 9.97 -59.76 -2.47
CA LEU A 7 10.96 -58.70 -2.60
C LEU A 7 12.25 -59.21 -3.24
N ASN A 8 12.76 -60.36 -2.78
CA ASN A 8 13.97 -60.97 -3.36
C ASN A 8 13.82 -61.32 -4.85
N SER A 9 12.63 -61.73 -5.32
CA SER A 9 12.42 -62.01 -6.74
C SER A 9 12.41 -60.74 -7.60
N LEU A 10 11.95 -59.60 -7.06
CA LEU A 10 12.02 -58.30 -7.73
C LEU A 10 13.47 -57.77 -7.81
N PHE A 11 14.27 -57.94 -6.75
CA PHE A 11 15.69 -57.55 -6.75
C PHE A 11 16.52 -58.38 -7.74
N CYS A 12 16.28 -59.68 -7.85
CA CYS A 12 17.05 -60.58 -8.72
C CYS A 12 16.70 -60.48 -10.21
N ASN A 13 15.50 -59.99 -10.57
CA ASN A 13 15.01 -59.92 -11.95
C ASN A 13 15.07 -58.51 -12.57
N TYR A 14 15.82 -57.58 -11.96
CA TYR A 14 15.95 -56.22 -12.47
C TYR A 14 16.45 -56.19 -13.92
N ARG A 15 15.67 -55.53 -14.80
CA ARG A 15 16.02 -55.20 -16.19
C ARG A 15 15.68 -53.72 -16.41
N GLU A 16 16.36 -53.09 -17.37
CA GLU A 16 16.05 -51.70 -17.78
C GLU A 16 14.56 -51.53 -18.09
N LEU A 17 14.00 -50.41 -17.65
CA LEU A 17 12.61 -50.09 -17.88
C LEU A 17 12.38 -49.74 -19.35
N ARG A 18 11.41 -50.43 -19.96
CA ARG A 18 10.84 -50.04 -21.25
C ARG A 18 9.58 -49.23 -20.98
N ILE A 19 9.75 -47.93 -20.79
CA ILE A 19 8.64 -46.96 -20.63
C ILE A 19 8.60 -46.07 -21.87
N ASP A 20 7.39 -45.81 -22.35
CA ASP A 20 7.10 -44.89 -23.44
C ASP A 20 7.21 -43.45 -22.92
N CYS A 21 8.42 -42.89 -22.99
CA CYS A 21 8.78 -41.55 -22.54
C CYS A 21 10.06 -41.11 -23.28
N SER A 22 10.37 -39.80 -23.23
CA SER A 22 11.60 -39.27 -23.85
C SER A 22 12.86 -39.98 -23.34
N ASP A 23 13.89 -40.12 -24.19
CA ASP A 23 15.14 -40.78 -23.82
C ASP A 23 15.81 -40.16 -22.59
N THR A 24 15.68 -38.84 -22.41
CA THR A 24 16.19 -38.12 -21.24
C THR A 24 15.48 -38.51 -19.95
N ILE A 25 14.15 -38.59 -19.97
CA ILE A 25 13.36 -39.00 -18.81
C ILE A 25 13.59 -40.48 -18.51
N ARG A 26 13.63 -41.32 -19.55
CA ARG A 26 13.94 -42.75 -19.43
C ARG A 26 15.27 -42.98 -18.73
N LYS A 27 16.30 -42.20 -19.07
CA LYS A 27 17.61 -42.25 -18.40
C LYS A 27 17.49 -41.91 -16.91
N SER A 28 16.83 -40.80 -16.56
CA SER A 28 16.61 -40.41 -15.16
C SER A 28 15.79 -41.44 -14.38
N LEU A 29 14.78 -42.06 -14.99
CA LEU A 29 13.99 -43.12 -14.37
C LEU A 29 14.82 -44.38 -14.11
N ASN A 30 15.68 -44.77 -15.06
CA ASN A 30 16.60 -45.90 -14.87
C ASN A 30 17.62 -45.64 -13.77
N GLU A 31 18.21 -44.43 -13.73
CA GLU A 31 19.12 -44.00 -12.66
C GLU A 31 18.44 -44.02 -11.29
N LEU A 32 17.22 -43.48 -11.19
CA LEU A 32 16.42 -43.51 -9.96
C LEU A 32 16.12 -44.94 -9.52
N HIS A 33 15.73 -45.81 -10.46
CA HIS A 33 15.44 -47.21 -10.16
C HIS A 33 16.68 -47.95 -9.63
N HIS A 34 17.82 -47.75 -10.28
CA HIS A 34 19.07 -48.37 -9.86
C HIS A 34 19.45 -47.91 -8.44
N PHE A 35 19.44 -46.60 -8.20
CA PHE A 35 19.73 -46.04 -6.88
C PHE A 35 18.77 -46.52 -5.80
N GLY A 36 17.47 -46.58 -6.10
CA GLY A 36 16.44 -47.01 -5.16
C GLY A 36 16.59 -48.47 -4.77
N PHE A 37 16.76 -49.37 -5.75
CA PHE A 37 17.00 -50.78 -5.47
C PHE A 37 18.29 -51.00 -4.68
N GLU A 38 19.40 -50.37 -5.10
CA GLU A 38 20.69 -50.45 -4.39
C GLU A 38 20.54 -50.00 -2.92
N THR A 39 19.84 -48.88 -2.70
CA THR A 39 19.65 -48.31 -1.37
C THR A 39 18.85 -49.24 -0.47
N VAL A 40 17.71 -49.72 -0.96
CA VAL A 40 16.83 -50.61 -0.20
C VAL A 40 17.53 -51.94 0.09
N SER A 41 18.20 -52.56 -0.90
CA SER A 41 18.94 -53.81 -0.69
C SER A 41 20.00 -53.66 0.40
N LYS A 42 20.76 -52.55 0.40
CA LYS A 42 21.76 -52.28 1.44
C LYS A 42 21.13 -52.11 2.82
N ILE A 43 20.00 -51.39 2.94
CA ILE A 43 19.29 -51.25 4.22
C ILE A 43 18.85 -52.63 4.74
N LEU A 44 18.30 -53.49 3.88
CA LEU A 44 17.77 -54.80 4.29
C LEU A 44 18.86 -55.83 4.63
N ILE A 45 20.05 -55.74 4.02
CA ILE A 45 21.16 -56.71 4.21
C ILE A 45 22.17 -56.24 5.28
N SER A 46 22.09 -54.98 5.71
CA SER A 46 22.96 -54.42 6.75
C SER A 46 22.75 -55.08 8.13
N ASN A 47 23.76 -54.96 9.01
CA ASN A 47 23.72 -55.48 10.38
C ASN A 47 22.95 -54.59 11.37
N PHE A 48 21.96 -53.82 10.91
CA PHE A 48 21.13 -52.98 11.77
C PHE A 48 20.11 -53.83 12.55
N ASN A 49 19.66 -53.32 13.70
CA ASN A 49 18.51 -53.89 14.38
C ASN A 49 17.21 -53.57 13.61
N ASP A 50 16.13 -54.29 13.91
CA ASP A 50 14.86 -54.15 13.19
C ASP A 50 14.26 -52.73 13.27
N GLU A 51 14.44 -52.02 14.38
CA GLU A 51 13.92 -50.65 14.58
C GLU A 51 14.67 -49.64 13.69
N ASP A 52 15.99 -49.76 13.60
CA ASP A 52 16.84 -48.91 12.75
C ASP A 52 16.58 -49.18 11.27
N ILE A 53 16.36 -50.43 10.88
CA ILE A 53 15.95 -50.81 9.51
C ILE A 53 14.61 -50.14 9.17
N GLU A 54 13.60 -50.28 10.03
CA GLU A 54 12.29 -49.66 9.83
C GLU A 54 12.40 -48.15 9.69
N LYS A 55 13.15 -47.49 10.58
CA LYS A 55 13.36 -46.04 10.54
C LYS A 55 14.01 -45.60 9.22
N ARG A 56 15.04 -46.30 8.75
CA ARG A 56 15.72 -46.02 7.46
C ARG A 56 14.78 -46.16 6.28
N LEU A 57 13.99 -47.24 6.25
CA LEU A 57 13.02 -47.48 5.18
C LEU A 57 11.97 -46.35 5.14
N ARG A 58 11.43 -45.93 6.27
CA ARG A 58 10.47 -44.80 6.34
C ARG A 58 11.06 -43.49 5.84
N LEU A 59 12.30 -43.17 6.23
CA LEU A 59 13.00 -42.00 5.73
C LEU A 59 13.23 -42.09 4.22
N PHE A 60 13.59 -43.27 3.71
CA PHE A 60 13.77 -43.51 2.28
C PHE A 60 12.47 -43.28 1.52
N LEU A 61 11.37 -43.93 1.93
CA LEU A 61 10.04 -43.76 1.32
C LEU A 61 9.60 -42.30 1.30
N THR A 62 9.82 -41.57 2.39
CA THR A 62 9.50 -40.13 2.48
C THR A 62 10.31 -39.31 1.47
N SER A 63 11.62 -39.53 1.41
CA SER A 63 12.50 -38.80 0.49
C SER A 63 12.23 -39.13 -0.99
N TYR A 64 11.92 -40.40 -1.28
CA TYR A 64 11.54 -40.86 -2.61
C TYR A 64 10.24 -40.20 -3.05
N TRP A 65 9.20 -40.24 -2.21
CA TRP A 65 7.91 -39.61 -2.52
C TRP A 65 8.04 -38.11 -2.81
N LYS A 66 8.85 -37.38 -2.03
CA LYS A 66 9.14 -35.96 -2.29
C LYS A 66 9.74 -35.70 -3.68
N LEU A 67 10.51 -36.64 -4.23
CA LEU A 67 11.05 -36.54 -5.58
C LEU A 67 10.04 -36.98 -6.64
N THR A 68 9.32 -38.08 -6.41
CA THR A 68 8.58 -38.80 -7.45
C THR A 68 7.11 -38.44 -7.57
N SER A 69 6.52 -37.78 -6.56
CA SER A 69 5.12 -37.32 -6.64
C SER A 69 4.88 -36.52 -7.92
N HIS A 70 3.80 -36.85 -8.63
CA HIS A 70 3.38 -36.23 -9.89
C HIS A 70 4.32 -36.41 -11.09
N THR A 71 5.30 -37.30 -10.98
CA THR A 71 6.24 -37.66 -12.07
C THR A 71 5.90 -39.04 -12.62
N ASP A 72 6.58 -39.48 -13.69
CA ASP A 72 6.46 -40.85 -14.21
C ASP A 72 6.84 -41.90 -13.15
N ALA A 73 7.61 -41.55 -12.12
CA ALA A 73 7.97 -42.46 -11.03
C ALA A 73 6.92 -42.53 -9.90
N ASP A 74 5.81 -41.79 -9.99
CA ASP A 74 4.76 -41.76 -8.97
C ASP A 74 4.13 -43.14 -8.72
N TYR A 75 3.89 -43.48 -7.44
CA TYR A 75 3.33 -44.76 -7.03
C TYR A 75 1.94 -45.03 -7.62
N THR A 76 1.12 -44.00 -7.72
CA THR A 76 -0.28 -44.10 -8.16
C THR A 76 -0.40 -44.01 -9.68
N PHE A 77 0.49 -43.29 -10.35
CA PHE A 77 0.49 -43.21 -11.82
C PHE A 77 1.04 -44.50 -12.43
N ASN A 78 2.10 -45.05 -11.82
CA ASN A 78 2.80 -46.22 -12.32
C ASN A 78 3.04 -47.28 -11.22
N PRO A 79 1.96 -47.88 -10.67
CA PRO A 79 2.04 -48.84 -9.57
C PRO A 79 2.77 -50.14 -9.93
N LYS A 80 2.74 -50.50 -11.22
CA LYS A 80 3.38 -51.72 -11.75
C LYS A 80 4.90 -51.58 -11.91
N PHE A 81 5.47 -50.40 -11.71
CA PHE A 81 6.93 -50.23 -11.79
C PHE A 81 7.63 -51.07 -10.72
N PRO A 82 8.71 -51.80 -11.07
CA PRO A 82 9.34 -52.74 -10.14
C PRO A 82 9.76 -52.12 -8.81
N LEU A 83 10.34 -50.91 -8.83
CA LEU A 83 10.72 -50.21 -7.60
C LEU A 83 9.46 -49.80 -6.82
N ASN A 84 8.46 -49.21 -7.45
CA ASN A 84 7.21 -48.83 -6.80
C ASN A 84 6.52 -50.03 -6.13
N ARG A 85 6.47 -51.18 -6.81
CA ARG A 85 5.96 -52.43 -6.23
C ARG A 85 6.79 -52.91 -5.04
N ALA A 86 8.12 -52.85 -5.13
CA ALA A 86 8.99 -53.21 -4.01
C ALA A 86 8.77 -52.28 -2.80
N LEU A 87 8.70 -50.97 -3.02
CA LEU A 87 8.47 -49.97 -1.98
C LEU A 87 7.09 -50.10 -1.33
N PHE A 88 6.07 -50.45 -2.11
CA PHE A 88 4.74 -50.79 -1.61
C PHE A 88 4.74 -52.04 -0.72
N LEU A 89 5.43 -53.11 -1.12
CA LEU A 89 5.58 -54.31 -0.29
C LEU A 89 6.34 -54.01 1.02
N ILE A 90 7.33 -53.12 0.96
CA ILE A 90 8.05 -52.66 2.15
C ILE A 90 7.11 -51.89 3.07
N ALA A 91 6.34 -50.92 2.54
CA ALA A 91 5.34 -50.18 3.32
C ALA A 91 4.34 -51.12 4.00
N LYS A 92 3.80 -52.11 3.27
CA LYS A 92 2.91 -53.15 3.82
C LYS A 92 3.53 -53.96 4.96
N ASN A 93 4.85 -54.15 4.96
CA ASN A 93 5.54 -54.94 5.98
C ASN A 93 5.96 -54.13 7.23
N ILE A 94 6.12 -52.81 7.09
CA ILE A 94 6.53 -51.94 8.20
C ILE A 94 5.37 -51.14 8.81
N VAL A 95 4.19 -51.15 8.18
CA VAL A 95 2.98 -50.50 8.67
C VAL A 95 2.60 -51.01 10.07
N LYS A 96 2.28 -50.09 10.98
CA LYS A 96 1.76 -50.35 12.32
C LYS A 96 0.24 -50.52 12.29
N LYS A 97 -0.31 -51.11 13.35
CA LYS A 97 -1.75 -51.45 13.41
C LYS A 97 -2.67 -50.24 13.22
N ILE A 98 -2.30 -49.07 13.73
CA ILE A 98 -3.12 -47.84 13.74
C ILE A 98 -2.90 -46.92 12.53
N GLU A 99 -1.89 -47.18 11.69
CA GLU A 99 -1.59 -46.35 10.51
C GLU A 99 -2.00 -47.09 9.23
N SER A 100 -2.20 -46.35 8.14
CA SER A 100 -2.47 -46.92 6.82
C SER A 100 -1.16 -47.16 6.06
N VAL A 101 -1.16 -48.14 5.15
CA VAL A 101 -0.05 -48.40 4.22
C VAL A 101 0.21 -47.17 3.37
N CYS A 102 -0.87 -46.49 2.96
CA CYS A 102 -0.82 -45.23 2.24
C CYS A 102 0.01 -44.16 2.97
N SER A 103 -0.23 -43.91 4.26
CA SER A 103 0.48 -42.85 4.99
C SER A 103 1.96 -43.14 5.19
N VAL A 104 2.36 -44.42 5.19
CA VAL A 104 3.76 -44.83 5.20
C VAL A 104 4.44 -44.61 3.85
N LEU A 105 3.74 -44.91 2.76
CA LEU A 105 4.29 -44.83 1.40
C LEU A 105 4.29 -43.40 0.84
N MET A 106 3.22 -42.65 1.10
CA MET A 106 2.92 -41.31 0.59
C MET A 106 2.58 -40.38 1.77
N PRO A 107 3.58 -39.89 2.52
CA PRO A 107 3.32 -39.18 3.78
C PRO A 107 2.62 -37.82 3.65
N SER A 108 2.46 -37.29 2.44
CA SER A 108 1.68 -36.06 2.21
C SER A 108 0.18 -36.31 2.13
N VAL A 109 -0.25 -37.56 1.93
CA VAL A 109 -1.68 -37.90 1.80
C VAL A 109 -2.34 -37.87 3.17
N ILE A 110 -3.37 -37.03 3.31
CA ILE A 110 -4.14 -36.88 4.53
C ILE A 110 -5.61 -37.32 4.38
N ASP A 111 -6.13 -37.43 3.16
CA ASP A 111 -7.55 -37.69 2.89
C ASP A 111 -7.77 -38.39 1.52
N VAL A 112 -9.01 -38.82 1.24
CA VAL A 112 -9.42 -39.50 0.00
C VAL A 112 -10.70 -38.88 -0.59
N ILE A 113 -10.64 -38.51 -1.88
CA ILE A 113 -11.76 -38.04 -2.69
C ILE A 113 -12.52 -39.25 -3.26
N GLY A 114 -13.85 -39.18 -3.23
CA GLY A 114 -14.73 -40.17 -3.86
C GLY A 114 -15.41 -41.13 -2.88
N VAL A 115 -15.02 -41.14 -1.60
CA VAL A 115 -15.58 -42.09 -0.61
C VAL A 115 -16.72 -41.41 0.16
N ALA A 116 -17.92 -42.00 0.14
CA ALA A 116 -19.09 -41.48 0.85
C ALA A 116 -19.16 -41.91 2.34
N SER A 117 -18.05 -42.35 2.92
CA SER A 117 -18.02 -43.02 4.22
C SER A 117 -17.94 -42.04 5.39
N ALA A 118 -18.57 -42.42 6.52
CA ALA A 118 -18.46 -41.76 7.82
C ALA A 118 -17.17 -42.14 8.58
N ALA A 119 -16.17 -42.70 7.90
CA ALA A 119 -14.91 -43.13 8.47
C ALA A 119 -14.12 -41.95 9.05
N GLU A 120 -13.51 -42.15 10.21
CA GLU A 120 -12.77 -41.11 10.92
C GLU A 120 -11.26 -41.14 10.59
N THR A 121 -10.76 -42.23 10.00
CA THR A 121 -9.33 -42.39 9.71
C THR A 121 -9.02 -42.79 8.27
N LEU A 122 -7.87 -42.35 7.75
CA LEU A 122 -7.37 -42.74 6.42
C LEU A 122 -7.23 -44.26 6.26
N LYS A 123 -6.96 -44.97 7.36
CA LYS A 123 -6.87 -46.43 7.34
C LYS A 123 -8.23 -47.06 7.07
N GLU A 124 -9.27 -46.62 7.78
CA GLU A 124 -10.63 -47.11 7.58
C GLU A 124 -11.08 -46.89 6.14
N ILE A 125 -10.82 -45.68 5.61
CA ILE A 125 -11.18 -45.30 4.24
C ILE A 125 -10.48 -46.17 3.17
N THR A 126 -9.24 -46.60 3.42
CA THR A 126 -8.41 -47.26 2.40
C THR A 126 -8.23 -48.76 2.58
N GLU A 127 -8.58 -49.30 3.77
CA GLU A 127 -8.24 -50.67 4.17
C GLU A 127 -9.36 -51.45 4.90
N ASP A 128 -10.55 -50.88 5.16
CA ASP A 128 -11.60 -51.58 5.92
C ASP A 128 -12.19 -52.80 5.19
N ASP A 129 -12.57 -52.64 3.92
CA ASP A 129 -13.23 -53.69 3.14
C ASP A 129 -12.24 -54.58 2.36
N SER A 130 -11.02 -54.08 2.12
CA SER A 130 -10.00 -54.78 1.34
C SER A 130 -8.61 -54.23 1.61
N PRO A 131 -7.53 -55.01 1.40
CA PRO A 131 -6.17 -54.50 1.53
C PRO A 131 -5.92 -53.34 0.57
N PHE A 132 -5.20 -52.30 1.04
CA PHE A 132 -4.83 -51.17 0.20
C PHE A 132 -4.15 -51.62 -1.11
N SER A 133 -4.61 -51.06 -2.24
CA SER A 133 -4.11 -51.33 -3.60
C SER A 133 -3.85 -50.00 -4.32
N LEU A 134 -2.61 -49.78 -4.77
CA LEU A 134 -2.23 -48.52 -5.43
C LEU A 134 -2.98 -48.29 -6.75
N GLU A 135 -3.33 -49.37 -7.44
CA GLU A 135 -4.00 -49.34 -8.73
C GLU A 135 -5.39 -48.70 -8.67
N ASN A 136 -6.03 -48.67 -7.50
CA ASN A 136 -7.39 -48.14 -7.33
C ASN A 136 -7.41 -46.62 -7.12
N TYR A 137 -6.24 -46.01 -6.91
CA TYR A 137 -6.13 -44.60 -6.54
C TYR A 137 -5.27 -43.80 -7.52
N LEU A 138 -5.44 -42.47 -7.46
CA LEU A 138 -4.57 -41.46 -8.07
C LEU A 138 -4.23 -40.42 -7.03
N ILE A 139 -3.00 -39.90 -7.02
CA ILE A 139 -2.73 -38.66 -6.30
C ILE A 139 -3.45 -37.51 -7.00
N ASN A 140 -4.12 -36.63 -6.23
CA ASN A 140 -4.72 -35.41 -6.77
C ASN A 140 -3.65 -34.41 -7.24
N SER A 141 -4.07 -33.39 -7.96
CA SER A 141 -3.18 -32.31 -8.42
C SER A 141 -2.35 -31.66 -7.32
N ASP A 142 -2.90 -31.54 -6.10
CA ASP A 142 -2.26 -30.84 -4.99
C ASP A 142 -1.29 -31.73 -4.19
N GLY A 143 -1.38 -33.06 -4.33
CA GLY A 143 -0.48 -34.01 -3.70
C GLY A 143 -0.83 -34.38 -2.26
N ASP A 144 -1.99 -33.97 -1.76
CA ASP A 144 -2.44 -34.14 -0.38
C ASP A 144 -3.60 -35.14 -0.23
N LYS A 145 -4.22 -35.56 -1.33
CA LYS A 145 -5.36 -36.49 -1.32
C LYS A 145 -5.23 -37.58 -2.37
N LEU A 146 -5.75 -38.75 -2.06
CA LEU A 146 -5.96 -39.80 -3.06
C LEU A 146 -7.35 -39.65 -3.68
N ILE A 147 -7.49 -39.95 -4.97
CA ILE A 147 -8.76 -40.01 -5.68
C ILE A 147 -9.09 -41.48 -5.88
N SER A 148 -10.21 -41.94 -5.32
CA SER A 148 -10.76 -43.27 -5.59
C SER A 148 -11.33 -43.30 -7.01
N ILE A 149 -10.65 -43.98 -7.91
CA ILE A 149 -11.07 -44.02 -9.32
C ILE A 149 -12.40 -44.75 -9.47
N ALA A 150 -12.57 -45.85 -8.74
CA ALA A 150 -13.76 -46.67 -8.84
C ALA A 150 -15.00 -45.88 -8.46
N ASP A 151 -14.95 -45.20 -7.31
CA ASP A 151 -16.09 -44.44 -6.82
C ASP A 151 -16.41 -43.27 -7.75
N VAL A 152 -15.41 -42.49 -8.16
CA VAL A 152 -15.63 -41.36 -9.06
C VAL A 152 -16.30 -41.81 -10.36
N LEU A 153 -15.84 -42.92 -10.96
CA LEU A 153 -16.44 -43.46 -12.18
C LEU A 153 -17.87 -43.97 -11.93
N GLU A 154 -18.13 -44.68 -10.83
CA GLU A 154 -19.45 -45.22 -10.51
C GLU A 154 -20.49 -44.11 -10.26
N TYR A 155 -20.14 -43.07 -9.49
CA TYR A 155 -21.03 -41.91 -9.28
C TYR A 155 -21.25 -41.11 -10.57
N SER A 156 -20.19 -40.90 -11.36
CA SER A 156 -20.25 -40.10 -12.59
C SER A 156 -21.00 -40.81 -13.73
N LYS A 157 -21.05 -42.14 -13.71
CA LYS A 157 -21.74 -42.97 -14.72
C LYS A 157 -23.19 -42.57 -14.94
N ASN A 158 -23.88 -42.17 -13.87
CA ASN A 158 -25.31 -41.85 -13.89
C ASN A 158 -25.59 -40.33 -13.86
N ASN A 159 -24.62 -39.51 -13.44
CA ASN A 159 -24.80 -38.07 -13.35
C ASN A 159 -23.50 -37.31 -13.60
N SER A 160 -23.46 -36.53 -14.69
CA SER A 160 -22.32 -35.68 -15.08
C SER A 160 -21.96 -34.61 -14.05
N VAL A 161 -22.85 -34.28 -13.11
CA VAL A 161 -22.57 -33.33 -12.01
C VAL A 161 -21.43 -33.83 -11.13
N TYR A 162 -21.25 -35.13 -10.92
CA TYR A 162 -20.11 -35.62 -10.12
C TYR A 162 -18.77 -35.51 -10.86
N TRP A 163 -18.80 -35.45 -12.19
CA TRP A 163 -17.61 -35.33 -13.02
C TRP A 163 -17.14 -33.87 -13.18
N TYR A 164 -18.09 -32.95 -13.34
CA TYR A 164 -17.83 -31.53 -13.58
C TYR A 164 -18.11 -30.61 -12.38
N GLY A 165 -18.79 -31.11 -11.34
CA GLY A 165 -19.24 -30.33 -10.20
C GLY A 165 -18.26 -30.31 -9.02
N GLU A 166 -18.59 -29.49 -8.03
CA GLU A 166 -17.74 -29.22 -6.87
C GLU A 166 -17.69 -30.35 -5.84
N GLN A 167 -18.49 -31.41 -5.98
CA GLN A 167 -18.56 -32.50 -4.99
C GLN A 167 -17.23 -33.26 -4.87
N PHE A 168 -16.56 -33.54 -5.99
CA PHE A 168 -15.25 -34.20 -5.99
C PHE A 168 -14.08 -33.25 -6.25
N GLN A 169 -14.36 -31.97 -6.58
CA GLN A 169 -13.35 -30.94 -6.82
C GLN A 169 -12.22 -31.36 -7.78
N LEU A 170 -12.54 -32.20 -8.77
CA LEU A 170 -11.55 -32.72 -9.70
C LEU A 170 -11.05 -31.60 -10.62
N SER A 171 -9.73 -31.48 -10.75
CA SER A 171 -9.12 -30.63 -11.78
C SER A 171 -9.23 -31.26 -13.17
N GLU A 172 -8.98 -30.49 -14.23
CA GLU A 172 -8.88 -31.05 -15.59
C GLU A 172 -7.77 -32.11 -15.72
N ARG A 173 -6.68 -31.96 -14.96
CA ARG A 173 -5.60 -32.96 -14.90
C ARG A 173 -6.08 -34.26 -14.28
N ASP A 174 -6.82 -34.17 -13.17
CA ASP A 174 -7.37 -35.34 -12.50
C ASP A 174 -8.35 -36.08 -13.42
N ARG A 175 -9.26 -35.35 -14.07
CA ARG A 175 -10.21 -35.90 -15.06
C ARG A 175 -9.50 -36.62 -16.21
N TYR A 176 -8.43 -36.04 -16.74
CA TYR A 176 -7.63 -36.68 -17.79
C TYR A 176 -6.96 -37.98 -17.29
N HIS A 177 -6.29 -37.96 -16.14
CA HIS A 177 -5.66 -39.17 -15.60
C HIS A 177 -6.67 -40.27 -15.27
N ILE A 178 -7.84 -39.91 -14.73
CA ILE A 178 -8.94 -40.86 -14.52
C ILE A 178 -9.39 -41.46 -15.85
N SER A 179 -9.48 -40.67 -16.93
CA SER A 179 -9.93 -41.14 -18.25
C SER A 179 -9.05 -42.23 -18.87
N ILE A 180 -7.74 -42.21 -18.59
CA ILE A 180 -6.76 -43.19 -19.10
C ILE A 180 -6.40 -44.28 -18.08
N SER A 181 -6.90 -44.19 -16.86
CA SER A 181 -6.50 -45.08 -15.76
C SER A 181 -6.95 -46.54 -15.91
N ALA A 182 -8.11 -46.79 -16.51
CA ALA A 182 -8.70 -48.13 -16.65
C ALA A 182 -8.64 -48.68 -18.08
N GLY A 183 -7.86 -48.04 -18.95
CA GLY A 183 -7.85 -48.34 -20.39
C GLY A 183 -9.22 -48.14 -21.04
N PRO A 184 -9.67 -49.04 -21.95
CA PRO A 184 -10.89 -48.83 -22.74
C PRO A 184 -12.18 -48.61 -21.92
N MET A 185 -12.24 -49.12 -20.69
CA MET A 185 -13.42 -49.00 -19.82
C MET A 185 -13.61 -47.57 -19.31
N SER A 186 -12.54 -46.92 -18.84
CA SER A 186 -12.61 -45.52 -18.39
C SER A 186 -12.82 -44.59 -19.58
N GLU A 187 -12.16 -44.86 -20.71
CA GLU A 187 -12.32 -44.08 -21.94
C GLU A 187 -13.76 -44.11 -22.46
N ALA A 188 -14.38 -45.29 -22.50
CA ALA A 188 -15.77 -45.45 -22.94
C ALA A 188 -16.76 -44.76 -22.00
N LEU A 189 -16.54 -44.85 -20.68
CA LEU A 189 -17.40 -44.20 -19.70
C LEU A 189 -17.28 -42.67 -19.76
N VAL A 190 -16.06 -42.15 -19.82
CA VAL A 190 -15.80 -40.72 -19.91
C VAL A 190 -16.37 -40.16 -21.22
N LEU A 191 -16.20 -40.88 -22.34
CA LEU A 191 -16.84 -40.52 -23.60
C LEU A 191 -18.36 -40.46 -23.46
N ARG A 192 -18.98 -41.43 -22.78
CA ARG A 192 -20.43 -41.42 -22.50
C ARG A 192 -20.83 -40.22 -21.65
N ILE A 193 -20.07 -39.88 -20.59
CA ILE A 193 -20.33 -38.71 -19.74
C ILE A 193 -20.27 -37.42 -20.56
N GLU A 194 -19.25 -37.27 -21.40
CA GLU A 194 -19.11 -36.13 -22.32
C GLU A 194 -20.28 -36.03 -23.30
N MET A 195 -20.64 -37.14 -23.95
CA MET A 195 -21.74 -37.15 -24.91
C MET A 195 -23.06 -36.79 -24.25
N ASN A 196 -23.34 -37.33 -23.06
CA ASN A 196 -24.55 -36.97 -22.30
C ASN A 196 -24.58 -35.48 -21.94
N GLU A 197 -23.44 -34.90 -21.58
CA GLU A 197 -23.33 -33.48 -21.27
C GLU A 197 -23.51 -32.59 -22.51
N LEU A 198 -22.89 -32.95 -23.63
CA LEU A 198 -23.09 -32.26 -24.92
C LEU A 198 -24.57 -32.28 -25.35
N MET A 199 -25.23 -33.43 -25.22
CA MET A 199 -26.65 -33.59 -25.53
C MET A 199 -27.54 -32.74 -24.62
N LYS A 200 -27.24 -32.66 -23.31
CA LYS A 200 -27.94 -31.74 -22.39
C LYS A 200 -27.80 -30.27 -22.82
N GLN A 201 -26.66 -29.89 -23.39
CA GLN A 201 -26.38 -28.54 -23.88
C GLN A 201 -26.93 -28.28 -25.30
N GLY A 202 -27.57 -29.26 -25.94
CA GLY A 202 -28.07 -29.16 -27.31
C GLY A 202 -26.97 -29.08 -28.38
N LYS A 203 -25.73 -29.47 -28.05
CA LYS A 203 -24.58 -29.46 -28.96
C LYS A 203 -24.33 -30.85 -29.54
N LYS A 204 -23.97 -30.93 -30.82
CA LYS A 204 -23.55 -32.19 -31.46
C LYS A 204 -22.04 -32.43 -31.33
N PRO A 205 -21.59 -33.67 -31.17
CA PRO A 205 -20.17 -34.00 -31.21
C PRO A 205 -19.64 -33.77 -32.64
N SER A 206 -18.64 -32.92 -32.77
CA SER A 206 -17.99 -32.60 -34.05
C SER A 206 -16.53 -32.22 -33.82
N VAL A 207 -15.73 -32.22 -34.88
CA VAL A 207 -14.35 -31.70 -34.81
C VAL A 207 -14.35 -30.23 -34.36
N GLY A 208 -15.33 -29.43 -34.80
CA GLY A 208 -15.53 -28.05 -34.34
C GLY A 208 -15.76 -27.96 -32.83
N THR A 209 -16.59 -28.84 -32.27
CA THR A 209 -16.86 -28.91 -30.82
C THR A 209 -15.60 -29.21 -30.02
N TRP A 210 -14.73 -30.10 -30.50
CA TRP A 210 -13.46 -30.41 -29.83
C TRP A 210 -12.41 -29.30 -29.99
N LEU A 211 -12.39 -28.63 -31.14
CA LEU A 211 -11.55 -27.44 -31.35
C LEU A 211 -11.99 -26.26 -30.48
N GLU A 212 -13.29 -26.11 -30.22
CA GLU A 212 -13.82 -25.13 -29.26
C GLU A 212 -13.33 -25.40 -27.84
N TYR A 213 -13.33 -26.66 -27.39
CA TYR A 213 -12.76 -27.01 -26.08
C TYR A 213 -11.25 -26.77 -26.01
N LEU A 214 -10.51 -27.12 -27.08
CA LEU A 214 -9.08 -26.83 -27.17
C LEU A 214 -8.81 -25.32 -27.16
N LYS A 215 -9.59 -24.54 -27.94
CA LYS A 215 -9.52 -23.07 -27.99
C LYS A 215 -9.73 -22.49 -26.60
N GLU A 216 -10.78 -22.90 -25.90
CA GLU A 216 -11.09 -22.36 -24.57
C GLU A 216 -10.00 -22.71 -23.54
N ALA A 217 -9.44 -23.91 -23.58
CA ALA A 217 -8.33 -24.29 -22.72
C ALA A 217 -7.05 -23.46 -23.00
N LEU A 218 -6.76 -23.20 -24.27
CA LEU A 218 -5.65 -22.32 -24.67
C LEU A 218 -5.92 -20.85 -24.29
N ARG A 219 -7.18 -20.39 -24.34
CA ARG A 219 -7.61 -19.06 -23.89
C ARG A 219 -7.40 -18.90 -22.38
N ILE A 220 -7.85 -19.86 -21.57
CA ILE A 220 -7.66 -19.85 -20.11
C ILE A 220 -6.16 -19.86 -19.76
N SER A 221 -5.38 -20.71 -20.44
CA SER A 221 -3.91 -20.75 -20.32
C SER A 221 -3.23 -19.44 -20.77
N SER A 222 -3.92 -18.59 -21.54
CA SER A 222 -3.41 -17.31 -22.03
C SER A 222 -3.76 -16.09 -21.18
N GLU A 223 -4.54 -16.23 -20.10
CA GLU A 223 -4.94 -15.07 -19.28
C GLU A 223 -3.69 -14.33 -18.76
N LEU A 224 -3.68 -13.01 -19.01
CA LEU A 224 -2.59 -12.03 -19.04
C LEU A 224 -1.75 -11.84 -17.75
N GLU A 225 -1.64 -12.83 -16.87
CA GLU A 225 -0.75 -12.84 -15.70
C GLU A 225 0.19 -14.06 -15.60
N LYS A 226 0.03 -15.12 -16.42
CA LYS A 226 0.81 -16.38 -16.28
C LYS A 226 2.00 -16.61 -17.22
N GLY A 227 2.24 -15.78 -18.24
CA GLY A 227 3.40 -16.04 -19.11
C GLY A 227 3.66 -14.98 -20.18
N ASN A 228 4.91 -14.52 -20.22
CA ASN A 228 5.46 -13.76 -21.33
C ASN A 228 5.38 -14.59 -22.65
N ALA A 229 5.51 -13.93 -23.81
CA ALA A 229 5.42 -14.61 -25.11
C ALA A 229 6.47 -15.71 -25.37
N TYR A 230 7.46 -15.88 -24.46
CA TYR A 230 8.56 -16.82 -24.57
C TYR A 230 8.43 -18.05 -23.65
N GLU A 231 7.54 -18.00 -22.65
CA GLU A 231 7.33 -19.06 -21.65
C GLU A 231 5.82 -19.20 -21.36
N ALA A 232 5.05 -19.71 -22.33
CA ALA A 232 3.65 -20.01 -22.09
C ALA A 232 3.52 -21.14 -21.04
N ASP A 233 2.76 -20.91 -19.97
CA ASP A 233 2.40 -21.96 -19.00
C ASP A 233 1.39 -22.92 -19.64
N PHE A 234 1.92 -23.90 -20.36
CA PHE A 234 1.16 -24.97 -21.01
C PHE A 234 0.49 -25.92 -20.04
N SER A 235 0.85 -25.88 -18.76
CA SER A 235 0.57 -26.96 -17.83
C SER A 235 -0.93 -27.20 -17.61
N GLU A 236 -1.76 -26.16 -17.75
CA GLU A 236 -3.22 -26.25 -17.66
C GLU A 236 -3.87 -26.72 -18.97
N ALA A 237 -3.26 -26.43 -20.12
CA ALA A 237 -3.77 -26.82 -21.44
C ALA A 237 -3.35 -28.24 -21.86
N ILE A 238 -2.25 -28.78 -21.34
CA ILE A 238 -1.71 -30.11 -21.67
C ILE A 238 -2.77 -31.23 -21.63
N PRO A 239 -3.60 -31.35 -20.57
CA PRO A 239 -4.61 -32.43 -20.50
C PRO A 239 -5.64 -32.34 -21.63
N VAL A 240 -6.05 -31.11 -21.98
CA VAL A 240 -7.01 -30.88 -23.06
C VAL A 240 -6.38 -31.15 -24.42
N ILE A 241 -5.10 -30.78 -24.62
CA ILE A 241 -4.34 -31.08 -25.83
C ILE A 241 -4.19 -32.61 -26.00
N GLN A 242 -3.83 -33.33 -24.94
CA GLN A 242 -3.68 -34.78 -24.97
C GLN A 242 -5.01 -35.48 -25.25
N ARG A 243 -6.11 -35.03 -24.62
CA ARG A 243 -7.47 -35.52 -24.89
C ARG A 243 -7.90 -35.23 -26.33
N PHE A 244 -7.65 -34.02 -26.84
CA PHE A 244 -7.90 -33.67 -28.24
C PHE A 244 -7.11 -34.58 -29.18
N HIS A 245 -5.84 -34.85 -28.88
CA HIS A 245 -4.99 -35.72 -29.70
C HIS A 245 -5.48 -37.18 -29.72
N GLN A 246 -5.95 -37.72 -28.59
CA GLN A 246 -6.57 -39.05 -28.55
C GLN A 246 -7.79 -39.13 -29.48
N ARG A 247 -8.66 -38.11 -29.45
CA ARG A 247 -9.81 -38.00 -30.35
C ARG A 247 -9.39 -37.79 -31.81
N TRP A 248 -8.34 -37.02 -32.03
CA TRP A 248 -7.77 -36.75 -33.35
C TRP A 248 -7.21 -38.01 -34.03
N LYS A 249 -6.63 -38.93 -33.25
CA LYS A 249 -6.12 -40.21 -33.74
C LYS A 249 -7.22 -41.13 -34.25
N THR A 250 -8.43 -41.05 -33.71
CA THR A 250 -9.56 -41.92 -34.07
C THR A 250 -10.44 -41.35 -35.19
N LEU A 251 -10.16 -40.14 -35.69
CA LEU A 251 -10.91 -39.53 -36.77
C LEU A 251 -10.68 -40.25 -38.12
N PRO A 252 -11.72 -40.37 -38.97
CA PRO A 252 -11.58 -40.88 -40.33
C PRO A 252 -10.57 -40.06 -41.14
N GLU A 253 -9.67 -40.75 -41.86
CA GLU A 253 -8.61 -40.14 -42.67
C GLU A 253 -9.11 -39.09 -43.69
N PRO A 254 -10.28 -39.24 -44.35
CA PRO A 254 -10.82 -38.20 -45.24
C PRO A 254 -11.18 -36.89 -44.51
N ILE A 255 -11.68 -36.97 -43.28
CA ILE A 255 -12.00 -35.80 -42.45
C ILE A 255 -10.70 -35.15 -41.99
N LYS A 256 -9.78 -35.97 -41.47
CA LYS A 256 -8.47 -35.53 -40.99
C LYS A 256 -7.69 -34.77 -42.07
N ASN A 257 -7.64 -35.28 -43.30
CA ASN A 257 -6.94 -34.64 -44.42
C ASN A 257 -7.52 -33.27 -44.82
N LYS A 258 -8.84 -33.08 -44.68
CA LYS A 258 -9.48 -31.80 -44.96
C LYS A 258 -9.22 -30.80 -43.82
N VAL A 259 -9.40 -31.23 -42.57
CA VAL A 259 -9.21 -30.38 -41.38
C VAL A 259 -7.75 -29.93 -41.24
N LYS A 260 -6.79 -30.84 -41.49
CA LYS A 260 -5.35 -30.53 -41.44
C LYS A 260 -4.93 -29.36 -42.32
N ARG A 261 -5.61 -29.16 -43.46
CA ARG A 261 -5.27 -28.16 -44.49
C ARG A 261 -5.97 -26.82 -44.30
N LEU A 262 -6.81 -26.67 -43.27
CA LEU A 262 -7.47 -25.40 -42.99
C LEU A 262 -6.43 -24.33 -42.64
N THR A 263 -6.55 -23.15 -43.24
CA THR A 263 -5.66 -22.00 -43.03
C THR A 263 -6.52 -20.76 -42.82
N VAL A 264 -6.06 -19.83 -41.98
CA VAL A 264 -6.62 -18.47 -41.95
C VAL A 264 -6.31 -17.76 -43.28
N HIS A 265 -7.22 -16.91 -43.76
CA HIS A 265 -6.97 -16.10 -44.96
C HIS A 265 -5.65 -15.33 -44.86
N GLY A 266 -4.72 -15.61 -45.79
CA GLY A 266 -3.40 -14.97 -45.85
C GLY A 266 -2.31 -15.60 -44.97
N ALA A 267 -2.64 -16.63 -44.16
CA ALA A 267 -1.63 -17.37 -43.40
C ALA A 267 -0.87 -18.38 -44.27
N THR A 268 0.44 -18.52 -44.03
CA THR A 268 1.29 -19.49 -44.72
C THR A 268 1.24 -20.88 -44.10
N MET A 269 0.80 -20.99 -42.84
CA MET A 269 0.81 -22.23 -42.07
C MET A 269 -0.61 -22.79 -41.88
N PRO A 270 -0.82 -24.11 -42.08
CA PRO A 270 -2.11 -24.76 -41.86
C PRO A 270 -2.37 -25.11 -40.39
N LEU A 271 -3.62 -25.48 -40.06
CA LEU A 271 -4.05 -25.92 -38.74
C LEU A 271 -3.17 -27.05 -38.21
N GLU A 272 -2.74 -27.97 -39.08
CA GLU A 272 -1.84 -29.06 -38.71
C GLU A 272 -0.53 -28.56 -38.08
N SER A 273 0.07 -27.48 -38.59
CA SER A 273 1.30 -26.90 -38.04
C SER A 273 1.11 -26.41 -36.60
N PHE A 274 0.00 -25.73 -36.33
CA PHE A 274 -0.35 -25.30 -34.98
C PHE A 274 -0.63 -26.47 -34.05
N LEU A 275 -1.33 -27.51 -34.52
CA LEU A 275 -1.58 -28.72 -33.73
C LEU A 275 -0.30 -29.50 -33.44
N LEU A 276 0.61 -29.66 -34.41
CA LEU A 276 1.90 -30.31 -34.21
C LEU A 276 2.78 -29.54 -33.22
N CYS A 277 2.77 -28.20 -33.28
CA CYS A 277 3.40 -27.36 -32.28
C CYS A 277 2.85 -27.65 -30.87
N LEU A 278 1.52 -27.71 -30.70
CA LEU A 278 0.89 -28.05 -29.42
C LEU A 278 1.26 -29.47 -28.96
N PHE A 279 1.25 -30.45 -29.86
CA PHE A 279 1.53 -31.84 -29.53
C PHE A 279 2.97 -32.04 -29.07
N SER A 280 3.94 -31.43 -29.76
CA SER A 280 5.36 -31.50 -29.41
C SER A 280 5.65 -31.00 -27.99
N ARG A 281 4.87 -30.01 -27.51
CA ARG A 281 5.00 -29.41 -26.17
C ARG A 281 4.19 -30.14 -25.09
N SER A 282 3.36 -31.10 -25.47
CA SER A 282 2.45 -31.82 -24.55
C SER A 282 2.89 -33.26 -24.25
N HIS A 283 4.18 -33.55 -24.40
CA HIS A 283 4.76 -34.88 -24.23
C HIS A 283 4.10 -35.97 -25.09
N ILE A 284 3.67 -35.60 -26.30
CA ILE A 284 3.10 -36.52 -27.28
C ILE A 284 4.21 -36.90 -28.27
N ASP A 285 4.47 -38.19 -28.43
CA ASP A 285 5.43 -38.68 -29.41
C ASP A 285 4.90 -38.46 -30.84
N LEU A 286 5.61 -37.60 -31.56
CA LEU A 286 5.39 -37.31 -32.97
C LEU A 286 6.21 -38.27 -33.84
N LEU A 287 5.71 -38.57 -35.04
CA LEU A 287 6.50 -39.30 -36.03
C LEU A 287 7.75 -38.48 -36.41
N PRO A 288 8.87 -39.12 -36.81
CA PRO A 288 10.09 -38.39 -37.18
C PRO A 288 9.87 -37.27 -38.20
N ALA A 289 9.04 -37.53 -39.22
CA ALA A 289 8.68 -36.54 -40.24
C ALA A 289 7.82 -35.39 -39.70
N GLU A 290 6.98 -35.63 -38.68
CA GLU A 290 6.20 -34.58 -38.01
C GLU A 290 7.12 -33.72 -37.12
N MET A 291 8.11 -34.33 -36.47
CA MET A 291 9.08 -33.61 -35.65
C MET A 291 10.03 -32.76 -36.49
N GLU A 292 10.50 -33.27 -37.64
CA GLU A 292 11.26 -32.49 -38.62
C GLU A 292 10.50 -31.24 -39.05
N ARG A 293 9.20 -31.37 -39.36
CA ARG A 293 8.35 -30.22 -39.67
C ARG A 293 8.23 -29.23 -38.52
N VAL A 294 8.07 -29.68 -37.27
CA VAL A 294 8.03 -28.77 -36.10
C VAL A 294 9.32 -27.96 -35.98
N ILE A 295 10.47 -28.58 -36.25
CA ILE A 295 11.78 -27.91 -36.22
C ILE A 295 11.92 -26.92 -37.38
N GLU A 296 11.53 -27.32 -38.59
CA GLU A 296 11.62 -26.48 -39.80
C GLU A 296 10.67 -25.28 -39.76
N GLU A 297 9.42 -25.49 -39.32
CA GLU A 297 8.38 -24.46 -39.28
C GLU A 297 8.59 -23.48 -38.10
N ASN A 298 9.31 -23.91 -37.04
CA ASN A 298 9.75 -23.11 -35.89
C ASN A 298 8.67 -22.15 -35.35
N LEU A 299 7.44 -22.66 -35.17
CA LEU A 299 6.33 -21.88 -34.66
C LEU A 299 6.55 -21.49 -33.19
N VAL A 300 6.27 -20.22 -32.88
CA VAL A 300 6.31 -19.72 -31.51
C VAL A 300 5.19 -20.39 -30.70
N PRO A 301 5.49 -21.12 -29.62
CA PRO A 301 4.51 -21.87 -28.84
C PRO A 301 3.75 -20.94 -27.88
N CYS A 302 3.19 -19.83 -28.37
CA CYS A 302 2.42 -18.91 -27.55
C CYS A 302 0.94 -19.35 -27.56
N THR A 303 0.41 -19.79 -26.41
CA THR A 303 -1.00 -20.22 -26.28
C THR A 303 -1.96 -19.13 -26.71
N HIS A 304 -1.61 -17.85 -26.47
CA HIS A 304 -2.36 -16.69 -26.96
C HIS A 304 -2.44 -16.65 -28.50
N LEU A 305 -1.30 -16.74 -29.18
CA LEU A 305 -1.25 -16.72 -30.64
C LEU A 305 -1.94 -17.95 -31.23
N ILE A 306 -1.73 -19.13 -30.65
CA ILE A 306 -2.30 -20.37 -31.17
C ILE A 306 -3.82 -20.38 -30.98
N PHE A 307 -4.37 -19.91 -29.84
CA PHE A 307 -5.83 -19.84 -29.69
C PHE A 307 -6.44 -18.88 -30.71
N GLN A 308 -5.83 -17.71 -30.97
CA GLN A 308 -6.36 -16.75 -31.94
C GLN A 308 -6.42 -17.33 -33.36
N GLN A 309 -5.41 -18.11 -33.72
CA GLN A 309 -5.38 -18.82 -35.01
C GLN A 309 -6.47 -19.89 -35.06
N ILE A 310 -6.61 -20.72 -34.03
CA ILE A 310 -7.67 -21.74 -33.95
C ILE A 310 -9.06 -21.10 -33.98
N GLU A 311 -9.27 -20.01 -33.25
CA GLU A 311 -10.52 -19.26 -33.23
C GLU A 311 -10.90 -18.74 -34.62
N THR A 312 -9.94 -18.14 -35.32
CA THR A 312 -10.15 -17.63 -36.67
C THR A 312 -10.48 -18.76 -37.65
N ILE A 313 -9.76 -19.89 -37.57
CA ILE A 313 -10.04 -21.08 -38.38
C ILE A 313 -11.44 -21.62 -38.10
N ILE A 314 -11.86 -21.69 -36.83
CA ILE A 314 -13.21 -22.13 -36.46
C ILE A 314 -14.24 -21.20 -37.11
N ASN A 315 -14.09 -19.89 -36.93
CA ASN A 315 -15.03 -18.88 -37.43
C ASN A 315 -15.18 -18.87 -38.96
N GLU A 316 -14.06 -18.99 -39.69
CA GLU A 316 -14.07 -19.05 -41.16
C GLU A 316 -14.68 -20.36 -41.70
N ASN A 317 -14.70 -21.44 -40.90
CA ASN A 317 -15.07 -22.78 -41.32
C ASN A 317 -16.23 -23.39 -40.49
N ILE A 318 -17.08 -22.55 -39.87
CA ILE A 318 -18.16 -22.99 -38.96
C ILE A 318 -19.01 -24.12 -39.57
N HIS A 319 -19.53 -23.94 -40.79
CA HIS A 319 -20.42 -24.94 -41.40
C HIS A 319 -19.69 -26.30 -41.57
N PHE A 320 -18.46 -26.26 -42.09
CA PHE A 320 -17.65 -27.45 -42.32
C PHE A 320 -17.32 -28.17 -41.01
N LEU A 321 -16.85 -27.45 -39.99
CA LEU A 321 -16.37 -28.03 -38.74
C LEU A 321 -17.48 -28.58 -37.84
N PHE A 322 -18.66 -27.93 -37.81
CA PHE A 322 -19.77 -28.33 -36.93
C PHE A 322 -20.81 -29.22 -37.59
N SER A 323 -20.99 -29.15 -38.93
CA SER A 323 -22.01 -29.90 -39.64
C SER A 323 -21.44 -31.04 -40.48
N GLU A 324 -20.44 -30.76 -41.33
CA GLU A 324 -19.86 -31.78 -42.23
C GLU A 324 -18.85 -32.70 -41.52
N CYS A 325 -18.22 -32.19 -40.45
CA CYS A 325 -17.36 -32.94 -39.55
C CYS A 325 -18.08 -33.34 -38.25
N ALA A 326 -19.41 -33.41 -38.29
CA ALA A 326 -20.20 -34.04 -37.23
C ALA A 326 -19.89 -35.54 -37.19
N LEU A 327 -19.74 -36.09 -35.99
CA LEU A 327 -19.53 -37.50 -35.76
C LEU A 327 -20.87 -38.16 -35.47
N ASP A 328 -21.02 -39.43 -35.86
CA ASP A 328 -22.23 -40.19 -35.56
C ASP A 328 -22.51 -40.17 -34.04
N GLU A 329 -23.76 -39.90 -33.66
CA GLU A 329 -24.24 -39.87 -32.27
C GLU A 329 -24.28 -41.28 -31.67
N VAL A 330 -23.13 -41.94 -31.56
CA VAL A 330 -23.03 -43.22 -30.86
C VAL A 330 -22.60 -42.92 -29.44
N VAL A 331 -23.57 -42.64 -28.56
CA VAL A 331 -23.33 -42.70 -27.12
C VAL A 331 -22.90 -44.13 -26.82
N PRO A 332 -21.68 -44.38 -26.34
CA PRO A 332 -21.24 -45.73 -26.04
C PRO A 332 -22.23 -46.40 -25.10
N GLU A 333 -22.53 -47.68 -25.30
CA GLU A 333 -23.29 -48.45 -24.33
C GLU A 333 -22.65 -48.32 -22.96
N GLN A 334 -23.49 -48.30 -21.92
CA GLN A 334 -23.03 -48.10 -20.56
C GLN A 334 -22.08 -49.26 -20.20
N PRO A 335 -20.77 -49.01 -20.01
CA PRO A 335 -19.86 -50.10 -19.75
C PRO A 335 -20.18 -50.72 -18.39
N THR A 336 -20.11 -52.05 -18.33
CA THR A 336 -20.13 -52.77 -17.06
C THR A 336 -18.79 -52.53 -16.38
N LEU A 337 -18.79 -51.81 -15.26
CA LEU A 337 -17.57 -51.50 -14.52
C LEU A 337 -17.24 -52.71 -13.61
N ASP A 338 -16.27 -53.51 -14.02
CA ASP A 338 -15.69 -54.58 -13.20
C ASP A 338 -14.43 -54.09 -12.50
N PHE A 339 -14.62 -53.46 -11.34
CA PHE A 339 -13.52 -52.92 -10.54
C PHE A 339 -12.62 -54.00 -9.93
N SER A 340 -13.02 -55.28 -9.94
CA SER A 340 -12.21 -56.38 -9.41
C SER A 340 -10.98 -56.69 -10.27
N ARG A 341 -11.03 -56.34 -11.56
CA ARG A 341 -9.93 -56.54 -12.54
C ARG A 341 -9.17 -55.27 -12.87
N PHE A 342 -9.42 -54.20 -12.12
CA PHE A 342 -8.83 -52.89 -12.39
C PHE A 342 -7.30 -52.91 -12.36
N SER A 343 -6.72 -53.69 -11.44
CA SER A 343 -5.28 -53.91 -11.32
C SER A 343 -4.67 -54.60 -12.54
N GLU A 344 -5.40 -55.51 -13.20
CA GLU A 344 -4.95 -56.20 -14.41
C GLU A 344 -4.88 -55.22 -15.59
N HIS A 345 -5.89 -54.35 -15.73
CA HIS A 345 -6.04 -53.45 -16.87
C HIS A 345 -5.41 -52.07 -16.72
N ARG A 346 -4.95 -51.70 -15.51
CA ARG A 346 -4.30 -50.39 -15.25
C ARG A 346 -3.17 -50.11 -16.22
N GLN A 347 -3.33 -49.05 -17.02
CA GLN A 347 -2.31 -48.52 -17.92
C GLN A 347 -1.32 -47.60 -17.18
N SER A 348 -0.17 -47.39 -17.80
CA SER A 348 0.84 -46.42 -17.33
C SER A 348 0.31 -45.02 -17.58
N ILE A 349 0.45 -44.15 -16.58
CA ILE A 349 -0.02 -42.76 -16.65
C ILE A 349 1.22 -41.86 -16.71
N PRO A 350 1.31 -40.95 -17.69
CA PRO A 350 2.42 -39.99 -17.76
C PRO A 350 2.31 -38.98 -16.61
N GLY A 351 3.43 -38.71 -15.95
CA GLY A 351 3.56 -37.64 -14.98
C GLY A 351 3.61 -36.26 -15.66
N PHE A 352 3.17 -35.24 -14.94
CA PHE A 352 3.16 -33.86 -15.42
C PHE A 352 4.27 -32.99 -14.80
N GLN A 353 5.06 -33.53 -13.86
CA GLN A 353 6.22 -32.86 -13.28
C GLN A 353 7.54 -33.55 -13.62
N ASN A 354 7.67 -34.18 -14.79
CA ASN A 354 8.87 -34.97 -15.14
C ASN A 354 10.19 -34.20 -15.12
N GLU A 355 10.17 -32.89 -15.36
CA GLU A 355 11.35 -32.03 -15.20
C GLU A 355 11.89 -32.02 -13.76
N LYS A 356 11.04 -32.28 -12.75
CA LYS A 356 11.45 -32.47 -11.35
C LYS A 356 12.47 -33.59 -11.21
N LEU A 357 12.26 -34.73 -11.89
CA LEU A 357 13.22 -35.84 -11.90
C LEU A 357 14.53 -35.39 -12.52
N ARG A 358 14.47 -34.71 -13.67
CA ARG A 358 15.65 -34.26 -14.39
C ARG A 358 16.53 -33.32 -13.57
N TYR A 359 15.94 -32.33 -12.89
CA TYR A 359 16.70 -31.32 -12.15
C TYR A 359 17.08 -31.77 -10.74
N GLN A 360 16.29 -32.62 -10.08
CA GLN A 360 16.46 -32.91 -8.66
C GLN A 360 17.10 -34.27 -8.38
N LEU A 361 17.14 -35.20 -9.34
CA LEU A 361 17.64 -36.57 -9.10
C LEU A 361 19.08 -36.60 -8.58
N ALA A 362 20.00 -35.82 -9.18
CA ALA A 362 21.39 -35.78 -8.75
C ALA A 362 21.52 -35.29 -7.29
N SER A 363 20.75 -34.27 -6.93
CA SER A 363 20.69 -33.72 -5.57
C SER A 363 20.02 -34.69 -4.59
N TYR A 364 18.97 -35.39 -5.00
CA TYR A 364 18.35 -36.46 -4.23
C TYR A 364 19.36 -37.57 -3.91
N CYS A 365 20.02 -38.14 -4.91
CA CYS A 365 21.02 -39.18 -4.70
C CYS A 365 22.15 -38.69 -3.77
N ARG A 366 22.59 -37.44 -3.94
CA ARG A 366 23.61 -36.82 -3.09
C ARG A 366 23.16 -36.69 -1.63
N PHE A 367 22.01 -36.08 -1.40
CA PHE A 367 21.56 -35.69 -0.06
C PHE A 367 20.82 -36.81 0.67
N SER A 368 20.33 -37.85 0.00
CA SER A 368 19.63 -39.00 0.61
C SER A 368 20.55 -40.18 0.95
N ASN A 369 21.85 -40.13 0.64
CA ASN A 369 22.80 -41.19 0.99
C ASN A 369 23.03 -41.42 2.50
N TYR A 370 22.39 -40.64 3.38
CA TYR A 370 22.40 -40.89 4.82
C TYR A 370 21.63 -42.16 5.22
N HIS A 371 20.70 -42.64 4.38
CA HIS A 371 19.98 -43.90 4.60
C HIS A 371 20.92 -45.10 4.80
N LEU A 372 22.12 -45.02 4.23
CA LEU A 372 23.11 -46.10 4.15
C LEU A 372 24.25 -46.01 5.17
N SER A 373 24.26 -45.00 6.06
CA SER A 373 25.38 -44.80 6.99
C SER A 373 25.28 -45.72 8.21
N ASP A 374 26.29 -46.58 8.41
CA ASP A 374 26.46 -47.42 9.61
C ASP A 374 26.82 -46.60 10.87
N VAL A 375 27.44 -45.44 10.65
CA VAL A 375 27.83 -44.46 11.68
C VAL A 375 26.72 -43.43 11.84
N LEU A 376 26.42 -43.06 13.09
CA LEU A 376 25.51 -41.99 13.53
C LEU A 376 25.09 -41.06 12.38
N TYR A 377 23.81 -41.10 11.97
CA TYR A 377 23.21 -40.31 10.88
C TYR A 377 23.80 -38.90 10.71
N GLN A 378 24.10 -38.26 11.84
CA GLN A 378 24.84 -37.01 11.96
C GLN A 378 26.08 -36.92 11.06
N ALA A 379 27.04 -37.84 11.15
CA ALA A 379 28.32 -37.74 10.45
C ALA A 379 28.16 -37.72 8.92
N ARG A 380 27.19 -38.47 8.41
CA ARG A 380 26.88 -38.49 6.98
C ARG A 380 26.15 -37.23 6.53
N VAL A 381 25.23 -36.71 7.35
CA VAL A 381 24.57 -35.42 7.09
C VAL A 381 25.61 -34.28 7.07
N GLU A 382 26.58 -34.30 7.99
CA GLU A 382 27.71 -33.35 8.01
C GLU A 382 28.55 -33.43 6.72
N LEU A 383 28.88 -34.63 6.24
CA LEU A 383 29.60 -34.83 4.98
C LEU A 383 28.80 -34.37 3.77
N ASN A 384 27.48 -34.61 3.77
CA ASN A 384 26.59 -34.15 2.71
C ASN A 384 26.49 -32.62 2.69
N ALA A 385 26.46 -31.98 3.86
CA ALA A 385 26.40 -30.53 3.99
C ALA A 385 27.62 -29.82 3.39
N LEU A 386 28.80 -30.44 3.39
CA LEU A 386 30.01 -29.91 2.71
C LEU A 386 29.86 -29.78 1.19
N GLN A 387 28.85 -30.42 0.61
CA GLN A 387 28.59 -30.39 -0.82
C GLN A 387 27.61 -29.27 -1.23
N ILE A 388 27.08 -28.51 -0.26
CA ILE A 388 26.19 -27.36 -0.51
C ILE A 388 27.04 -26.18 -0.96
N LYS A 389 26.96 -25.80 -2.24
CA LYS A 389 27.80 -24.72 -2.81
C LYS A 389 27.01 -23.43 -3.10
N ASN A 390 25.71 -23.55 -3.29
CA ASN A 390 24.80 -22.46 -3.66
C ASN A 390 23.42 -22.64 -3.02
N LEU A 391 22.55 -21.63 -3.17
CA LEU A 391 21.19 -21.64 -2.65
C LEU A 391 20.34 -22.81 -3.15
N THR A 392 20.49 -23.22 -4.41
CA THR A 392 19.75 -24.35 -4.98
C THR A 392 20.11 -25.68 -4.29
N ASP A 393 21.41 -25.93 -4.08
CA ASP A 393 21.88 -27.09 -3.30
C ASP A 393 21.31 -27.05 -1.87
N PHE A 394 21.26 -25.86 -1.25
CA PHE A 394 20.74 -25.69 0.11
C PHE A 394 19.24 -26.02 0.19
N ILE A 395 18.44 -25.55 -0.77
CA ILE A 395 17.00 -25.85 -0.84
C ILE A 395 16.78 -27.35 -1.03
N TYR A 396 17.54 -28.01 -1.92
CA TYR A 396 17.44 -29.46 -2.09
C TYR A 396 17.90 -30.23 -0.86
N ALA A 397 18.93 -29.76 -0.16
CA ALA A 397 19.36 -30.35 1.11
C ALA A 397 18.24 -30.27 2.16
N LEU A 398 17.58 -29.13 2.32
CA LEU A 398 16.42 -28.98 3.22
C LEU A 398 15.27 -29.92 2.84
N ARG A 399 15.01 -30.10 1.54
CA ARG A 399 13.94 -30.97 1.05
C ARG A 399 14.20 -32.44 1.35
N PHE A 400 15.42 -32.92 1.11
CA PHE A 400 15.75 -34.34 1.18
C PHE A 400 16.33 -34.79 2.52
N ILE A 401 16.94 -33.90 3.31
CA ILE A 401 17.44 -34.23 4.65
C ILE A 401 16.32 -34.06 5.68
N PRO A 402 16.08 -35.03 6.58
CA PRO A 402 15.02 -34.93 7.57
C PRO A 402 15.28 -33.77 8.54
N GLN A 403 14.20 -33.12 8.96
CA GLN A 403 14.27 -31.87 9.72
C GLN A 403 15.01 -32.01 11.05
N GLU A 404 14.92 -33.18 11.71
CA GLU A 404 15.64 -33.46 12.96
C GLU A 404 17.18 -33.43 12.80
N TYR A 405 17.69 -33.54 11.58
CA TYR A 405 19.13 -33.52 11.28
C TYR A 405 19.62 -32.18 10.71
N TRP A 406 18.74 -31.20 10.49
CA TRP A 406 19.16 -29.91 9.91
C TRP A 406 20.22 -29.18 10.74
N ARG A 407 20.18 -29.33 12.07
CA ARG A 407 21.19 -28.76 12.99
C ARG A 407 22.62 -29.20 12.69
N PHE A 408 22.80 -30.38 12.10
CA PHE A 408 24.11 -30.91 11.74
C PHE A 408 24.62 -30.33 10.41
N MET A 409 23.73 -29.79 9.57
CA MET A 409 24.13 -29.06 8.36
C MET A 409 24.71 -27.70 8.73
N VAL A 410 24.08 -26.99 9.67
CA VAL A 410 24.45 -25.65 10.13
C VAL A 410 25.93 -25.55 10.46
N SER A 411 26.46 -26.49 11.23
CA SER A 411 27.85 -26.47 11.70
C SER A 411 28.88 -26.49 10.57
N LYS A 412 28.51 -27.02 9.39
CA LYS A 412 29.41 -27.13 8.23
C LYS A 412 29.22 -25.99 7.23
N ILE A 413 28.00 -25.49 7.06
CA ILE A 413 27.73 -24.44 6.08
C ILE A 413 27.98 -23.03 6.61
N THR A 414 28.01 -22.81 7.94
CA THR A 414 28.13 -21.46 8.53
C THR A 414 29.35 -20.70 8.00
N ALA A 415 30.50 -21.37 7.83
CA ALA A 415 31.72 -20.75 7.32
C ALA A 415 31.62 -20.32 5.84
N GLN A 416 30.73 -20.94 5.07
CA GLN A 416 30.53 -20.68 3.64
C GLN A 416 29.19 -19.98 3.36
N ALA A 417 28.40 -19.65 4.38
CA ALA A 417 27.05 -19.11 4.24
C ALA A 417 27.02 -17.86 3.36
N ALA A 418 27.99 -16.95 3.54
CA ALA A 418 28.10 -15.75 2.71
C ALA A 418 28.20 -16.06 1.21
N HIS A 419 28.87 -17.16 0.83
CA HIS A 419 28.98 -17.60 -0.57
C HIS A 419 27.71 -18.34 -1.04
N ILE A 420 27.15 -19.19 -0.19
CA ILE A 420 25.96 -20.00 -0.52
C ILE A 420 24.75 -19.08 -0.83
N PHE A 421 24.60 -18.01 -0.05
CA PHE A 421 23.48 -17.07 -0.13
C PHE A 421 23.83 -15.75 -0.83
N TYR A 422 25.00 -15.67 -1.47
CA TYR A 422 25.36 -14.51 -2.28
C TYR A 422 24.49 -14.44 -3.54
N GLU A 423 23.80 -13.32 -3.72
CA GLU A 423 23.12 -13.00 -4.98
C GLU A 423 23.88 -11.87 -5.70
N PRO A 424 24.47 -12.13 -6.88
CA PRO A 424 25.02 -11.08 -7.74
C PRO A 424 23.94 -10.05 -8.08
N SER A 425 24.29 -8.76 -8.05
CA SER A 425 23.39 -7.63 -8.33
C SER A 425 22.79 -7.62 -9.75
N GLU A 426 23.23 -8.51 -10.63
CA GLU A 426 22.75 -8.66 -12.02
C GLU A 426 21.49 -9.53 -12.14
N LEU A 427 21.02 -10.17 -11.05
CA LEU A 427 19.87 -11.08 -11.01
C LEU A 427 18.58 -10.43 -10.47
N ASN A 428 18.32 -9.15 -10.78
CA ASN A 428 17.21 -8.36 -10.25
C ASN A 428 15.79 -8.93 -10.49
N ASP A 429 15.64 -9.95 -11.34
CA ASP A 429 14.34 -10.59 -11.63
C ASP A 429 14.06 -11.83 -10.75
N GLN A 430 14.99 -12.27 -9.90
CA GLN A 430 14.78 -13.45 -9.03
C GLN A 430 14.03 -13.07 -7.74
N PRO A 431 13.10 -13.93 -7.26
CA PRO A 431 12.48 -13.72 -5.95
C PRO A 431 13.52 -13.72 -4.83
N PRO A 432 13.29 -12.99 -3.71
CA PRO A 432 14.22 -12.93 -2.60
C PRO A 432 14.62 -14.31 -2.05
N VAL A 433 15.88 -14.45 -1.61
CA VAL A 433 16.44 -15.69 -1.02
C VAL A 433 15.48 -16.35 -0.03
N ILE A 434 14.93 -15.57 0.91
CA ILE A 434 14.01 -16.11 1.92
C ILE A 434 12.74 -16.69 1.32
N TYR A 435 12.15 -16.03 0.32
CA TYR A 435 10.96 -16.52 -0.36
C TYR A 435 11.24 -17.89 -0.97
N ARG A 436 12.34 -18.01 -1.72
CA ARG A 436 12.77 -19.24 -2.38
C ARG A 436 13.00 -20.39 -1.39
N ILE A 437 13.62 -20.10 -0.25
CA ILE A 437 13.83 -21.09 0.82
C ILE A 437 12.50 -21.57 1.37
N LEU A 438 11.61 -20.64 1.76
CA LEU A 438 10.33 -20.97 2.39
C LEU A 438 9.37 -21.70 1.46
N THR A 439 9.37 -21.36 0.17
CA THR A 439 8.63 -22.12 -0.87
C THR A 439 9.27 -23.48 -1.16
N GLY A 440 10.54 -23.67 -0.79
CA GLY A 440 11.26 -24.93 -0.97
C GLY A 440 10.89 -26.02 0.05
N ILE A 441 10.32 -25.63 1.19
CA ILE A 441 9.97 -26.48 2.34
C ILE A 441 8.49 -26.34 2.72
N SER A 442 7.96 -27.30 3.50
CA SER A 442 6.58 -27.21 3.97
C SER A 442 6.42 -26.10 5.01
N GLU A 443 5.27 -25.42 4.97
CA GLU A 443 4.83 -24.39 5.93
C GLU A 443 4.92 -24.86 7.40
N LEU A 444 4.60 -26.13 7.66
CA LEU A 444 4.72 -26.73 9.00
C LEU A 444 6.16 -26.79 9.52
N GLN A 445 7.14 -26.71 8.62
CA GLN A 445 8.57 -26.80 8.95
C GLN A 445 9.20 -25.43 9.17
N TRP A 446 8.50 -24.33 8.88
CA TRP A 446 9.07 -22.99 8.95
C TRP A 446 9.58 -22.68 10.37
N LEU A 447 8.80 -22.97 11.42
CA LEU A 447 9.24 -22.73 12.79
C LEU A 447 10.52 -23.47 13.15
N HIS A 448 10.59 -24.75 12.80
CA HIS A 448 11.80 -25.55 13.03
C HIS A 448 12.98 -25.04 12.20
N PHE A 449 12.75 -24.61 10.95
CA PHE A 449 13.77 -24.00 10.10
C PHE A 449 14.38 -22.76 10.78
N PHE A 450 13.58 -21.79 11.20
CA PHE A 450 14.10 -20.60 11.89
C PHE A 450 14.82 -20.95 13.20
N ASN A 451 14.31 -21.92 13.97
CA ASN A 451 14.96 -22.40 15.20
C ASN A 451 16.36 -22.99 14.96
N VAL A 452 16.55 -23.66 13.82
CA VAL A 452 17.85 -24.28 13.48
C VAL A 452 18.80 -23.26 12.85
N PHE A 453 18.31 -22.37 12.00
CA PHE A 453 19.12 -21.53 11.11
C PHE A 453 19.29 -20.06 11.58
N ASN A 454 18.75 -19.69 12.75
CA ASN A 454 18.87 -18.32 13.28
C ASN A 454 20.31 -17.85 13.52
N GLY A 455 21.25 -18.75 13.81
CA GLY A 455 22.61 -18.40 14.21
C GLY A 455 23.42 -17.65 13.14
N PHE A 456 22.93 -17.62 11.91
CA PHE A 456 23.57 -16.94 10.79
C PHE A 456 22.56 -16.25 9.85
N LEU A 457 21.40 -15.86 10.39
CA LEU A 457 20.27 -15.23 9.67
C LEU A 457 20.70 -14.07 8.76
N LYS A 458 21.67 -13.26 9.21
CA LYS A 458 22.24 -12.13 8.46
C LYS A 458 22.78 -12.44 7.06
N TYR A 459 23.05 -13.71 6.73
CA TYR A 459 23.56 -14.09 5.40
C TYR A 459 22.45 -14.43 4.40
N TRP A 460 21.30 -14.91 4.87
CA TRP A 460 20.23 -15.42 4.00
C TRP A 460 18.92 -14.67 4.14
N PHE A 461 18.80 -13.78 5.12
CA PHE A 461 17.63 -12.96 5.32
C PHE A 461 17.99 -11.53 5.70
N TYR A 462 17.85 -10.67 4.71
CA TYR A 462 17.99 -9.23 4.88
C TYR A 462 16.62 -8.62 5.14
N ALA A 463 16.54 -7.67 6.07
CA ALA A 463 15.23 -7.14 6.48
C ALA A 463 14.51 -6.43 5.32
N ASP A 464 15.22 -5.82 4.37
CA ASP A 464 14.68 -5.23 3.13
C ASP A 464 13.98 -6.25 2.20
N GLN A 465 14.11 -7.56 2.44
CA GLN A 465 13.31 -8.59 1.79
C GLN A 465 11.92 -8.76 2.42
N LEU A 466 11.75 -8.34 3.68
CA LEU A 466 10.48 -8.45 4.42
C LEU A 466 9.31 -7.74 3.71
N PRO A 467 9.47 -6.51 3.17
CA PRO A 467 8.45 -5.84 2.38
C PRO A 467 8.00 -6.61 1.14
N ILE A 468 8.93 -7.27 0.45
CA ILE A 468 8.65 -8.01 -0.78
C ILE A 468 7.79 -9.25 -0.48
N LEU A 469 7.90 -9.81 0.73
CA LEU A 469 7.06 -10.94 1.12
C LEU A 469 5.57 -10.57 1.18
N PHE A 470 5.22 -9.31 1.46
CA PHE A 470 3.82 -8.85 1.45
C PHE A 470 3.18 -8.90 0.07
N THR A 471 3.97 -8.81 -1.01
CA THR A 471 3.46 -8.91 -2.38
C THR A 471 3.49 -10.35 -2.91
N MET A 472 4.27 -11.23 -2.28
CA MET A 472 4.54 -12.58 -2.79
C MET A 472 3.79 -13.70 -2.04
N PHE A 473 3.45 -13.47 -0.77
CA PHE A 473 2.65 -14.41 0.02
C PHE A 473 1.20 -13.96 0.12
N ASP A 474 0.27 -14.92 0.05
CA ASP A 474 -1.12 -14.68 0.43
C ASP A 474 -1.24 -14.37 1.94
N PHE A 475 -2.40 -13.85 2.33
CA PHE A 475 -2.65 -13.42 3.71
C PHE A 475 -2.47 -14.55 4.75
N SER A 476 -2.84 -15.79 4.42
CA SER A 476 -2.65 -16.96 5.30
C SER A 476 -1.18 -17.27 5.55
N ARG A 477 -0.39 -17.34 4.49
CA ARG A 477 1.06 -17.60 4.53
C ARG A 477 1.80 -16.48 5.22
N LEU A 478 1.41 -15.24 4.96
CA LEU A 478 1.93 -14.07 5.66
C LEU A 478 1.73 -14.22 7.17
N LYS A 479 0.50 -14.50 7.62
CA LYS A 479 0.21 -14.69 9.05
C LYS A 479 1.05 -15.79 9.68
N LEU A 480 1.19 -16.95 9.01
CA LEU A 480 2.02 -18.05 9.49
C LEU A 480 3.50 -17.66 9.57
N PHE A 481 4.03 -17.02 8.52
CA PHE A 481 5.40 -16.51 8.47
C PHE A 481 5.68 -15.56 9.65
N TYR A 482 4.75 -14.66 9.96
CA TYR A 482 4.92 -13.72 11.06
C TYR A 482 4.91 -14.36 12.44
N THR A 483 4.02 -15.32 12.68
CA THR A 483 4.06 -16.08 13.95
C THR A 483 5.38 -16.83 14.10
N THR A 484 6.00 -17.21 12.98
CA THR A 484 7.25 -17.97 12.95
C THR A 484 8.48 -17.09 13.20
N ILE A 485 8.52 -15.89 12.60
CA ILE A 485 9.67 -14.98 12.68
C ILE A 485 9.70 -14.14 13.96
N LEU A 486 8.57 -14.02 14.67
CA LEU A 486 8.43 -13.15 15.85
C LEU A 486 9.55 -13.33 16.90
N PRO A 487 10.04 -14.55 17.22
CA PRO A 487 11.15 -14.73 18.16
C PRO A 487 12.49 -14.15 17.67
N TYR A 488 12.65 -13.92 16.37
CA TYR A 488 13.88 -13.49 15.70
C TYR A 488 13.81 -12.05 15.20
N VAL A 489 12.66 -11.40 15.36
CA VAL A 489 12.35 -10.10 14.79
C VAL A 489 13.27 -8.99 15.31
N ASP A 490 13.75 -9.11 16.54
CA ASP A 490 14.72 -8.18 17.14
C ASP A 490 16.05 -8.14 16.37
N GLN A 491 16.38 -9.19 15.60
CA GLN A 491 17.57 -9.22 14.74
C GLN A 491 17.34 -8.48 13.40
N LEU A 492 16.08 -8.25 13.03
CA LEU A 492 15.67 -7.64 11.77
C LEU A 492 15.25 -6.17 11.95
N ILE A 493 14.53 -5.90 13.04
CA ILE A 493 14.00 -4.59 13.43
C ILE A 493 14.72 -4.17 14.72
N PHE A 494 15.88 -3.54 14.56
CA PHE A 494 16.75 -3.14 15.68
C PHE A 494 17.07 -1.65 15.75
N SER A 495 16.72 -0.86 14.72
CA SER A 495 16.96 0.58 14.69
C SER A 495 15.84 1.35 13.99
N GLY A 496 15.74 2.64 14.30
CA GLY A 496 14.79 3.57 13.69
C GLY A 496 14.97 3.68 12.18
N GLU A 497 16.20 3.82 11.70
CA GLU A 497 16.51 3.84 10.26
C GLU A 497 16.01 2.58 9.57
N ARG A 498 16.18 1.42 10.22
CA ARG A 498 15.74 0.14 9.65
C ARG A 498 14.22 0.10 9.54
N ILE A 499 13.50 0.55 10.55
CA ILE A 499 12.03 0.67 10.51
C ILE A 499 11.61 1.58 9.36
N ALA A 500 12.25 2.74 9.20
CA ALA A 500 11.93 3.68 8.14
C ALA A 500 12.17 3.09 6.74
N VAL A 501 13.29 2.38 6.55
CA VAL A 501 13.59 1.66 5.29
C VAL A 501 12.53 0.60 5.02
N LEU A 502 12.18 -0.24 5.99
CA LEU A 502 11.13 -1.25 5.83
C LEU A 502 9.80 -0.61 5.45
N PHE A 503 9.38 0.40 6.21
CA PHE A 503 8.11 1.11 6.00
C PHE A 503 8.04 1.80 4.63
N ARG A 504 9.19 2.26 4.11
CA ARG A 504 9.32 2.81 2.77
C ARG A 504 9.03 1.80 1.68
N TRP A 505 9.60 0.61 1.79
CA TRP A 505 9.52 -0.42 0.75
C TRP A 505 8.19 -1.20 0.79
N ILE A 506 7.45 -1.13 1.89
CA ILE A 506 6.14 -1.79 1.99
C ILE A 506 5.10 -1.04 1.16
N PRO A 507 4.36 -1.74 0.26
CA PRO A 507 3.27 -1.14 -0.49
C PRO A 507 2.23 -0.52 0.44
N THR A 508 1.66 0.62 0.04
CA THR A 508 0.80 1.43 0.91
C THR A 508 -0.38 0.66 1.50
N GLU A 509 -0.97 -0.26 0.74
CA GLU A 509 -2.08 -1.14 1.16
C GLU A 509 -1.73 -2.07 2.33
N TYR A 510 -0.47 -2.51 2.44
CA TYR A 510 -0.02 -3.42 3.49
C TYR A 510 0.63 -2.73 4.70
N ARG A 511 0.76 -1.40 4.69
CA ARG A 511 1.42 -0.65 5.79
C ARG A 511 0.69 -0.79 7.12
N LYS A 512 -0.64 -0.85 7.09
CA LYS A 512 -1.45 -1.03 8.29
C LYS A 512 -1.18 -2.40 8.92
N ASP A 513 -1.25 -3.46 8.11
CA ASP A 513 -0.99 -4.83 8.55
C ASP A 513 0.44 -4.96 9.09
N PHE A 514 1.42 -4.36 8.41
CA PHE A 514 2.80 -4.33 8.90
C PHE A 514 2.91 -3.69 10.29
N VAL A 515 2.32 -2.51 10.50
CA VAL A 515 2.36 -1.82 11.80
C VAL A 515 1.63 -2.61 12.88
N GLU A 516 0.53 -3.27 12.55
CA GLU A 516 -0.23 -4.10 13.48
C GLU A 516 0.58 -5.32 13.93
N ILE A 517 1.14 -6.05 12.97
CA ILE A 517 1.90 -7.29 13.18
C ILE A 517 3.22 -7.02 13.92
N PHE A 518 3.95 -5.98 13.52
CA PHE A 518 5.23 -5.60 14.13
C PHE A 518 5.09 -4.49 15.19
N SER A 519 3.89 -4.28 15.73
CA SER A 519 3.61 -3.24 16.72
C SER A 519 4.53 -3.30 17.94
N ILE A 520 4.72 -4.50 18.52
CA ILE A 520 5.55 -4.72 19.71
C ILE A 520 7.03 -4.41 19.43
N PRO A 521 7.69 -5.01 18.42
CA PRO A 521 9.11 -4.73 18.15
C PRO A 521 9.34 -3.30 17.67
N ILE A 522 8.45 -2.73 16.86
CA ILE A 522 8.52 -1.32 16.45
C ILE A 522 8.46 -0.42 17.70
N LYS A 523 7.50 -0.63 18.61
CA LYS A 523 7.43 0.11 19.87
C LYS A 523 8.71 -0.04 20.69
N LYS A 524 9.24 -1.26 20.82
CA LYS A 524 10.47 -1.53 21.58
C LYS A 524 11.65 -0.70 21.08
N VAL A 525 11.81 -0.55 19.77
CA VAL A 525 12.88 0.26 19.16
C VAL A 525 12.58 1.75 19.30
N LEU A 526 11.37 2.18 18.93
CA LEU A 526 10.97 3.59 18.91
C LEU A 526 10.67 4.19 20.29
N LEU A 527 10.66 3.37 21.35
CA LEU A 527 10.68 3.83 22.74
C LEU A 527 11.92 4.69 23.04
N HIS A 528 13.03 4.43 22.35
CA HIS A 528 14.22 5.26 22.44
C HIS A 528 14.08 6.49 21.54
N VAL A 529 14.07 7.68 22.14
CA VAL A 529 13.87 8.96 21.45
C VAL A 529 14.81 9.15 20.24
N GLU A 530 16.07 8.73 20.36
CA GLU A 530 17.04 8.83 19.24
C GLU A 530 16.66 7.96 18.05
N GLN A 531 16.14 6.75 18.30
CA GLN A 531 15.66 5.85 17.26
C GLN A 531 14.36 6.38 16.65
N PHE A 532 13.49 6.97 17.47
CA PHE A 532 12.27 7.62 16.98
C PHE A 532 12.56 8.78 16.02
N VAL A 533 13.44 9.71 16.43
CA VAL A 533 13.83 10.85 15.59
C VAL A 533 14.55 10.39 14.33
N SER A 534 15.45 9.41 14.44
CA SER A 534 16.13 8.81 13.29
C SER A 534 15.14 8.19 12.29
N CYS A 535 14.14 7.45 12.77
CA CYS A 535 13.07 6.87 11.94
C CYS A 535 12.30 7.96 11.19
N LEU A 536 11.78 8.96 11.91
CA LEU A 536 10.99 10.04 11.30
C LEU A 536 11.80 10.86 10.30
N SER A 537 13.07 11.15 10.61
CA SER A 537 13.94 11.93 9.73
C SER A 537 14.12 11.25 8.37
N VAL A 538 14.32 9.92 8.37
CA VAL A 538 14.41 9.14 7.12
C VAL A 538 13.07 9.17 6.38
N LEU A 539 11.95 9.00 7.06
CA LEU A 539 10.63 9.03 6.41
C LEU A 539 10.31 10.40 5.80
N MET A 540 10.61 11.49 6.52
CA MET A 540 10.43 12.87 6.06
C MET A 540 11.32 13.18 4.86
N GLN A 541 12.60 12.76 4.90
CA GLN A 541 13.53 12.91 3.77
C GLN A 541 12.98 12.30 2.48
N TYR A 542 12.32 11.14 2.58
CA TYR A 542 11.69 10.47 1.44
C TYR A 542 10.22 10.86 1.20
N LYS A 543 9.68 11.85 1.93
CA LYS A 543 8.29 12.32 1.86
C LYS A 543 7.25 11.19 2.05
N ILE A 544 7.53 10.27 2.97
CA ILE A 544 6.70 9.11 3.25
C ILE A 544 5.78 9.44 4.42
N HIS A 545 4.48 9.22 4.22
CA HIS A 545 3.47 9.45 5.26
C HIS A 545 3.66 8.51 6.45
N TYR A 546 3.91 9.04 7.65
CA TYR A 546 4.30 8.28 8.85
C TYR A 546 3.24 8.26 9.97
N SER A 547 1.99 8.66 9.69
CA SER A 547 0.93 8.75 10.69
C SER A 547 0.71 7.46 11.48
N LEU A 548 0.76 6.29 10.83
CA LEU A 548 0.56 4.99 11.48
C LEU A 548 1.64 4.70 12.55
N LEU A 549 2.90 5.03 12.26
CA LEU A 549 3.99 4.87 13.22
C LEU A 549 3.88 5.89 14.35
N LEU A 550 3.46 7.11 14.03
CA LEU A 550 3.23 8.15 15.03
C LEU A 550 2.08 7.76 15.97
N GLU A 551 0.95 7.27 15.46
CA GLU A 551 -0.19 6.79 16.24
C GLU A 551 0.19 5.64 17.18
N LEU A 552 1.01 4.71 16.68
CA LEU A 552 1.51 3.59 17.46
C LEU A 552 2.33 4.04 18.68
N CYS A 553 3.16 5.06 18.51
CA CYS A 553 4.08 5.58 19.53
C CYS A 553 3.51 6.76 20.32
N TRP A 554 2.37 7.32 19.90
CA TRP A 554 1.80 8.55 20.47
C TRP A 554 1.56 8.49 21.98
N PRO A 555 1.00 7.41 22.57
CA PRO A 555 0.76 7.38 24.01
C PRO A 555 2.05 7.53 24.84
N GLN A 556 3.14 6.96 24.36
CA GLN A 556 4.46 7.01 25.02
C GLN A 556 5.11 8.37 24.83
N LEU A 557 5.03 8.91 23.61
CA LEU A 557 5.48 10.27 23.31
C LEU A 557 4.72 11.30 24.15
N GLN A 558 3.40 11.15 24.26
CA GLN A 558 2.55 12.00 25.09
C GLN A 558 2.91 11.88 26.57
N SER A 559 3.18 10.67 27.08
CA SER A 559 3.71 10.49 28.44
C SER A 559 5.03 11.24 28.60
N HIS A 560 5.98 11.12 27.67
CA HIS A 560 7.27 11.81 27.76
C HIS A 560 7.14 13.34 27.71
N LEU A 561 6.20 13.85 26.92
CA LEU A 561 5.89 15.26 26.81
C LEU A 561 5.16 15.80 28.06
N ASN A 562 4.38 14.95 28.76
CA ASN A 562 3.57 15.33 29.93
C ASN A 562 4.21 15.03 31.30
N GLU A 563 4.98 13.95 31.44
CA GLU A 563 5.62 13.48 32.70
C GLU A 563 6.69 14.45 33.21
N ASN A 564 7.21 15.28 32.32
CA ASN A 564 8.10 16.36 32.66
C ASN A 564 7.32 17.69 32.53
N GLU A 565 6.76 18.19 33.64
CA GLU A 565 6.37 19.61 33.77
C GLU A 565 7.54 20.59 33.53
N ASN A 566 8.73 20.09 33.21
CA ASN A 566 9.85 20.86 32.69
C ASN A 566 9.68 21.14 31.20
N GLU A 567 9.50 22.42 30.87
CA GLU A 567 9.41 23.04 29.55
C GLU A 567 10.48 22.60 28.52
N ASN A 568 11.53 21.89 28.94
CA ASN A 568 12.67 21.45 28.13
C ASN A 568 12.46 20.11 27.39
N SER A 569 11.41 19.32 27.66
CA SER A 569 11.22 17.99 27.04
C SER A 569 10.98 18.08 25.53
N LEU A 570 9.98 18.87 25.11
CA LEU A 570 9.69 19.11 23.69
C LEU A 570 10.89 19.75 22.97
N PHE A 571 11.51 20.76 23.59
CA PHE A 571 12.68 21.43 23.01
C PHE A 571 13.85 20.47 22.80
N SER A 572 14.17 19.64 23.81
CA SER A 572 15.24 18.64 23.72
C SER A 572 14.98 17.58 22.65
N LEU A 573 13.72 17.24 22.39
CA LEU A 573 13.31 16.32 21.33
C LEU A 573 13.53 16.95 19.94
N LEU A 574 13.11 18.20 19.76
CA LEU A 574 13.28 18.94 18.50
C LEU A 574 14.76 19.11 18.14
N GLN A 575 15.62 19.33 19.15
CA GLN A 575 17.07 19.47 18.95
C GLN A 575 17.76 18.21 18.42
N LYS A 576 17.14 17.03 18.55
CA LYS A 576 17.72 15.77 18.07
C LYS A 576 17.52 15.54 16.57
N PHE A 577 16.67 16.34 15.91
CA PHE A 577 16.47 16.20 14.46
C PHE A 577 17.73 16.68 13.72
N PRO A 578 18.15 15.96 12.65
CA PRO A 578 19.31 16.34 11.86
C PRO A 578 19.06 17.59 10.99
N ASP A 579 17.79 17.86 10.67
CA ASP A 579 17.35 18.99 9.85
C ASP A 579 16.27 19.79 10.60
N GLN A 580 16.40 21.12 10.56
CA GLN A 580 15.51 22.03 11.28
C GLN A 580 14.14 22.20 10.60
N GLY A 581 14.03 21.96 9.29
CA GLY A 581 12.74 21.91 8.61
C GLY A 581 11.93 20.69 9.04
N PHE A 582 12.58 19.54 9.20
CA PHE A 582 11.94 18.33 9.73
C PHE A 582 11.43 18.51 11.16
N SER A 583 12.18 19.21 12.02
CA SER A 583 11.71 19.49 13.38
C SER A 583 10.51 20.45 13.41
N ILE A 584 10.41 21.42 12.48
CA ILE A 584 9.24 22.30 12.36
C ILE A 584 8.01 21.52 11.87
N GLN A 585 8.16 20.66 10.86
CA GLN A 585 7.06 19.78 10.40
C GLN A 585 6.57 18.85 11.51
N PHE A 586 7.49 18.32 12.31
CA PHE A 586 7.13 17.51 13.47
C PHE A 586 6.40 18.32 14.55
N LEU A 587 6.80 19.57 14.77
CA LEU A 587 6.16 20.48 15.72
C LEU A 587 4.71 20.77 15.33
N GLU A 588 4.45 21.02 14.05
CA GLU A 588 3.09 21.21 13.50
C GLU A 588 2.20 20.00 13.80
N GLU A 589 2.70 18.78 13.54
CA GLU A 589 1.97 17.54 13.79
C GLU A 589 1.67 17.32 15.28
N ILE A 590 2.58 17.72 16.18
CA ILE A 590 2.35 17.68 17.63
C ILE A 590 1.18 18.59 18.02
N PHE A 591 1.16 19.84 17.53
CA PHE A 591 0.10 20.78 17.85
C PHE A 591 -1.26 20.36 17.28
N HIS A 592 -1.29 19.71 16.13
CA HIS A 592 -2.52 19.13 15.58
C HIS A 592 -3.10 18.01 16.45
N ARG A 593 -2.24 17.15 17.01
CA ARG A 593 -2.68 15.97 17.80
C ARG A 593 -2.86 16.26 19.28
N ASN A 594 -2.10 17.20 19.83
CA ASN A 594 -2.26 17.69 21.20
C ASN A 594 -2.64 19.17 21.14
N PRO A 595 -3.92 19.52 21.39
CA PRO A 595 -4.34 20.92 21.49
C PRO A 595 -4.08 21.52 22.88
N SER A 596 -3.34 20.85 23.77
CA SER A 596 -2.95 21.36 25.09
C SER A 596 -1.52 20.97 25.54
N PRO A 597 -0.47 21.12 24.71
CA PRO A 597 0.89 21.05 25.20
C PRO A 597 1.12 22.24 26.15
N SER A 598 1.98 22.06 27.14
CA SER A 598 2.47 23.09 28.05
C SER A 598 3.34 24.10 27.29
N PHE A 599 2.72 24.87 26.39
CA PHE A 599 3.40 25.86 25.57
C PHE A 599 3.53 27.17 26.36
N THR A 600 4.73 27.45 26.85
CA THR A 600 5.02 28.62 27.70
C THR A 600 5.84 29.68 26.96
N LEU A 601 6.01 30.86 27.59
CA LEU A 601 6.83 31.94 27.06
C LEU A 601 8.29 31.53 26.92
N GLN A 602 8.80 30.81 27.92
CA GLN A 602 10.18 30.34 27.93
C GLN A 602 10.45 29.37 26.78
N LEU A 603 9.56 28.40 26.55
CA LEU A 603 9.67 27.49 25.40
C LEU A 603 9.62 28.26 24.07
N PHE A 604 8.73 29.25 23.93
CA PHE A 604 8.66 30.04 22.70
C PHE A 604 9.96 30.82 22.43
N VAL A 605 10.56 31.41 23.47
CA VAL A 605 11.87 32.08 23.38
C VAL A 605 12.97 31.09 23.01
N GLN A 606 12.98 29.90 23.61
CA GLN A 606 13.96 28.84 23.28
C GLN A 606 13.86 28.42 21.80
N LEU A 607 12.65 28.26 21.27
CA LEU A 607 12.43 27.93 19.85
C LEU A 607 12.97 29.05 18.94
N LEU A 608 12.65 30.31 19.23
CA LEU A 608 13.13 31.45 18.45
C LEU A 608 14.66 31.60 18.49
N ALA A 609 15.29 31.23 19.61
CA ALA A 609 16.74 31.25 19.75
C ALA A 609 17.42 30.07 19.01
N TYR A 610 16.75 28.93 18.88
CA TYR A 610 17.27 27.75 18.22
C TYR A 610 17.17 27.81 16.69
N TYR A 611 16.04 28.30 16.16
CA TYR A 611 15.79 28.34 14.73
C TYR A 611 16.42 29.58 14.06
N PRO A 612 16.99 29.43 12.85
CA PRO A 612 17.49 30.55 12.07
C PRO A 612 16.34 31.43 11.58
N VAL A 613 16.62 32.72 11.40
CA VAL A 613 15.61 33.75 11.07
C VAL A 613 14.84 33.42 9.78
N GLN A 614 15.47 32.74 8.82
CA GLN A 614 14.83 32.31 7.58
C GLN A 614 13.63 31.38 7.80
N LEU A 615 13.65 30.58 8.87
CA LEU A 615 12.61 29.62 9.22
C LEU A 615 11.54 30.19 10.16
N TYR A 616 11.62 31.49 10.52
CA TYR A 616 10.64 32.09 11.44
C TYR A 616 9.22 32.06 10.87
N SER A 617 9.03 32.21 9.55
CA SER A 617 7.69 32.11 8.95
C SER A 617 7.12 30.71 9.14
N GLU A 618 7.88 29.67 8.78
CA GLU A 618 7.47 28.27 8.89
C GLU A 618 7.20 27.88 10.36
N LEU A 619 8.03 28.37 11.29
CA LEU A 619 7.82 28.17 12.72
C LEU A 619 6.52 28.82 13.21
N PHE A 620 6.18 30.02 12.74
CA PHE A 620 4.94 30.70 13.09
C PHE A 620 3.71 30.01 12.48
N ASP A 621 3.84 29.45 11.28
CA ASP A 621 2.78 28.70 10.62
C ASP A 621 2.52 27.36 11.35
N ALA A 622 3.59 26.70 11.85
CA ALA A 622 3.51 25.46 12.60
C ALA A 622 2.89 25.61 14.02
N ILE A 623 2.99 26.79 14.64
CA ILE A 623 2.46 27.05 15.99
C ILE A 623 1.06 27.68 15.86
N PRO A 624 -0.01 27.02 16.36
CA PRO A 624 -1.35 27.58 16.25
C PRO A 624 -1.45 28.94 16.94
N THR A 625 -2.09 29.91 16.27
CA THR A 625 -2.22 31.30 16.73
C THR A 625 -2.73 31.43 18.17
N LEU A 626 -3.63 30.53 18.60
CA LEU A 626 -4.16 30.49 19.96
C LEU A 626 -3.06 30.33 21.03
N PHE A 627 -2.02 29.54 20.75
CA PHE A 627 -0.91 29.34 21.69
C PHE A 627 -0.04 30.59 21.79
N ILE A 628 0.26 31.22 20.67
CA ILE A 628 1.01 32.49 20.65
C ILE A 628 0.24 33.56 21.45
N LEU A 629 -1.08 33.63 21.30
CA LEU A 629 -1.96 34.52 22.07
C LEU A 629 -1.98 34.18 23.58
N LYS A 630 -2.05 32.89 23.94
CA LYS A 630 -1.98 32.45 25.36
C LYS A 630 -0.63 32.77 25.99
N THR A 631 0.45 32.68 25.22
CA THR A 631 1.79 33.01 25.71
C THR A 631 1.94 34.50 25.97
N LEU A 632 1.44 35.31 25.03
CA LEU A 632 1.44 36.77 25.08
C LEU A 632 0.08 37.31 25.56
N THR A 633 -0.35 36.91 26.76
CA THR A 633 -1.63 37.35 27.37
C THR A 633 -1.71 38.85 27.65
N SER A 634 -0.58 39.55 27.80
CA SER A 634 -0.54 40.99 28.01
C SER A 634 0.63 41.63 27.27
N ALA A 635 0.43 42.89 26.87
CA ALA A 635 1.45 43.69 26.21
C ALA A 635 2.75 43.85 27.03
N ASN A 636 2.68 43.65 28.36
CA ASN A 636 3.81 43.79 29.27
C ASN A 636 4.90 42.71 29.05
N LYS A 637 4.55 41.56 28.46
CA LYS A 637 5.51 40.48 28.14
C LYS A 637 6.26 40.71 26.84
N LEU A 638 5.78 41.61 25.98
CA LEU A 638 6.39 41.91 24.69
C LEU A 638 7.83 42.46 24.81
N PRO A 639 8.13 43.44 25.70
CA PRO A 639 9.50 43.93 25.84
C PRO A 639 10.49 42.83 26.25
N GLU A 640 10.13 41.97 27.21
CA GLU A 640 10.97 40.86 27.67
C GLU A 640 11.33 39.91 26.51
N LEU A 641 10.36 39.61 25.64
CA LEU A 641 10.58 38.73 24.50
C LEU A 641 11.38 39.41 23.37
N LEU A 642 11.20 40.71 23.14
CA LEU A 642 12.00 41.44 22.14
C LEU A 642 13.45 41.62 22.58
N ASP A 643 13.67 41.83 23.88
CA ASP A 643 15.00 41.94 24.47
C ASP A 643 15.76 40.60 24.44
N SER A 644 15.06 39.45 24.47
CA SER A 644 15.68 38.12 24.42
C SER A 644 16.20 37.71 23.03
N LEU A 645 15.77 38.38 21.96
CA LEU A 645 16.26 38.13 20.59
C LEU A 645 17.62 38.80 20.37
N GLN A 646 18.61 38.04 19.87
CA GLN A 646 20.02 38.46 19.85
C GLN A 646 20.40 39.47 18.76
N ASN A 647 19.64 39.60 17.67
CA ASN A 647 19.96 40.46 16.52
C ASN A 647 18.73 41.25 16.02
N ASP A 648 18.94 42.49 15.57
CA ASP A 648 17.93 43.38 15.01
C ASP A 648 17.21 42.82 13.77
N VAL A 649 17.88 42.01 12.96
CA VAL A 649 17.23 41.33 11.82
C VAL A 649 16.19 40.33 12.31
N ALA A 650 16.51 39.54 13.34
CA ALA A 650 15.60 38.59 13.96
C ALA A 650 14.40 39.31 14.59
N ARG A 651 14.66 40.41 15.32
CA ARG A 651 13.62 41.25 15.90
C ARG A 651 12.70 41.85 14.83
N SER A 652 13.25 42.35 13.73
CA SER A 652 12.45 42.91 12.63
C SER A 652 11.50 41.89 12.03
N VAL A 653 12.01 40.71 11.66
CA VAL A 653 11.21 39.64 11.06
C VAL A 653 10.16 39.15 12.06
N PHE A 654 10.57 38.95 13.32
CA PHE A 654 9.68 38.52 14.40
C PHE A 654 8.53 39.51 14.63
N VAL A 655 8.80 40.82 14.76
CA VAL A 655 7.76 41.83 15.01
C VAL A 655 6.81 41.93 13.82
N VAL A 656 7.31 41.81 12.58
CA VAL A 656 6.46 41.78 11.38
C VAL A 656 5.53 40.56 11.38
N LEU A 657 6.05 39.37 11.68
CA LEU A 657 5.23 38.15 11.79
C LEU A 657 4.20 38.28 12.92
N LEU A 658 4.63 38.74 14.10
CA LEU A 658 3.74 38.96 15.25
C LEU A 658 2.62 39.96 14.94
N SER A 659 2.92 41.00 14.15
CA SER A 659 1.94 41.98 13.68
C SER A 659 0.88 41.40 12.73
N ARG A 660 1.04 40.18 12.23
CA ARG A 660 -0.01 39.47 11.49
C ARG A 660 -0.92 38.67 12.42
N THR A 661 -0.42 38.34 13.62
CA THR A 661 -1.03 37.35 14.51
C THR A 661 -1.72 37.95 15.74
N ILE A 662 -1.15 39.00 16.35
CA ILE A 662 -1.61 39.52 17.66
C ILE A 662 -2.06 40.98 17.58
N ARG A 663 -3.14 41.28 18.33
CA ARG A 663 -3.61 42.64 18.60
C ARG A 663 -3.89 42.80 20.10
N PHE A 664 -3.29 43.81 20.74
CA PHE A 664 -3.50 44.06 22.17
C PHE A 664 -4.59 45.12 22.41
N ASN A 665 -5.52 44.77 23.30
CA ASN A 665 -6.54 45.68 23.81
C ASN A 665 -6.09 46.28 25.17
N ASP A 666 -6.72 47.40 25.55
CA ASP A 666 -6.59 48.04 26.87
C ASP A 666 -5.15 48.43 27.27
N VAL A 667 -4.28 48.71 26.29
CA VAL A 667 -2.88 49.11 26.56
C VAL A 667 -2.79 50.60 26.85
N LYS A 668 -2.13 50.96 27.96
CA LYS A 668 -1.95 52.35 28.38
C LYS A 668 -1.03 53.12 27.43
N ALA A 669 -1.37 54.39 27.16
CA ALA A 669 -0.63 55.29 26.27
C ALA A 669 0.86 55.41 26.60
N LEU A 670 1.19 55.60 27.89
CA LEU A 670 2.59 55.73 28.34
C LEU A 670 3.41 54.47 28.04
N PHE A 671 2.82 53.29 28.22
CA PHE A 671 3.48 52.01 27.96
C PHE A 671 3.74 51.81 26.46
N MET A 672 2.72 52.08 25.62
CA MET A 672 2.87 52.04 24.16
C MET A 672 3.97 52.98 23.67
N TYR A 673 3.97 54.23 24.12
CA TYR A 673 5.01 55.20 23.76
C TYR A 673 6.41 54.73 24.16
N THR A 674 6.56 54.26 25.39
CA THR A 674 7.86 53.77 25.89
C THR A 674 8.41 52.65 25.01
N LEU A 675 7.54 51.73 24.57
CA LEU A 675 7.92 50.64 23.67
C LEU A 675 8.25 51.12 22.25
N LEU A 676 7.41 51.97 21.67
CA LEU A 676 7.62 52.48 20.31
C LEU A 676 8.89 53.33 20.20
N VAL A 677 9.19 54.13 21.23
CA VAL A 677 10.44 54.91 21.32
C VAL A 677 11.66 54.03 21.57
N LYS A 678 11.53 52.94 22.34
CA LYS A 678 12.62 51.99 22.54
C LYS A 678 12.93 51.21 21.26
N TYR A 679 11.92 50.90 20.46
CA TYR A 679 12.02 50.05 19.27
C TYR A 679 11.62 50.79 17.98
N GLN A 680 12.20 51.97 17.75
CA GLN A 680 11.83 52.87 16.64
C GLN A 680 11.96 52.23 15.24
N ASN A 681 12.90 51.30 15.07
CA ASN A 681 13.11 50.61 13.80
C ASN A 681 11.93 49.71 13.38
N TRP A 682 11.02 49.39 14.30
CA TRP A 682 9.85 48.54 14.07
C TRP A 682 8.55 49.21 14.49
N GLU A 683 8.56 50.54 14.58
CA GLU A 683 7.45 51.38 15.04
C GLU A 683 6.15 51.05 14.31
N ASP A 684 6.15 50.94 12.98
CA ASP A 684 4.95 50.70 12.18
C ASP A 684 4.29 49.34 12.50
N ALA A 685 5.09 48.29 12.65
CA ALA A 685 4.59 46.95 12.98
C ALA A 685 4.08 46.87 14.43
N LEU A 686 4.72 47.58 15.37
CA LEU A 686 4.24 47.72 16.74
C LEU A 686 2.95 48.55 16.82
N LEU A 687 2.81 49.60 16.01
CA LEU A 687 1.56 50.37 15.90
C LEU A 687 0.40 49.51 15.41
N ILE A 688 0.66 48.57 14.49
CA ILE A 688 -0.33 47.59 14.04
C ILE A 688 -0.73 46.67 15.21
N ILE A 689 0.23 46.18 16.00
CA ILE A 689 -0.05 45.33 17.18
C ILE A 689 -0.92 46.06 18.22
N PHE A 690 -0.66 47.36 18.42
CA PHE A 690 -1.40 48.19 19.37
C PHE A 690 -2.67 48.84 18.80
N SER A 691 -3.01 48.60 17.53
CA SER A 691 -4.08 49.31 16.83
C SER A 691 -5.42 49.38 17.57
N PRO A 692 -5.90 48.34 18.31
CA PRO A 692 -7.17 48.44 19.03
C PRO A 692 -7.14 49.44 20.19
N SER A 693 -5.97 49.59 20.83
CA SER A 693 -5.80 50.45 22.02
C SER A 693 -5.53 51.92 21.67
N LEU A 694 -5.16 52.22 20.42
CA LEU A 694 -4.78 53.57 19.99
C LEU A 694 -5.90 54.59 20.22
N LYS A 695 -7.16 54.23 19.89
CA LYS A 695 -8.32 55.11 20.07
C LYS A 695 -8.48 55.51 21.53
N GLU A 696 -8.53 54.54 22.42
CA GLU A 696 -8.76 54.77 23.85
C GLU A 696 -7.61 55.54 24.50
N ALA A 697 -6.37 55.22 24.12
CA ALA A 697 -5.21 55.98 24.55
C ALA A 697 -5.28 57.45 24.14
N MET A 698 -5.67 57.73 22.89
CA MET A 698 -5.87 59.10 22.42
C MET A 698 -7.01 59.79 23.16
N THR A 699 -8.16 59.14 23.33
CA THR A 699 -9.30 59.69 24.09
C THR A 699 -8.90 60.03 25.53
N THR A 700 -8.17 59.13 26.19
CA THR A 700 -7.71 59.32 27.58
C THR A 700 -6.75 60.51 27.70
N LEU A 701 -5.78 60.61 26.78
CA LEU A 701 -4.86 61.75 26.73
C LEU A 701 -5.60 63.07 26.46
N MET A 702 -6.57 63.06 25.55
CA MET A 702 -7.37 64.25 25.24
C MET A 702 -8.20 64.71 26.42
N ILE A 703 -8.93 63.79 27.09
CA ILE A 703 -9.72 64.11 28.29
C ILE A 703 -8.83 64.67 29.38
N TYR A 704 -7.64 64.09 29.58
CA TYR A 704 -6.66 64.59 30.53
C TYR A 704 -6.22 66.02 30.17
N ILE A 705 -5.82 66.28 28.93
CA ILE A 705 -5.36 67.61 28.50
C ILE A 705 -6.49 68.65 28.62
N VAL A 706 -7.71 68.34 28.13
CA VAL A 706 -8.86 69.24 28.16
C VAL A 706 -9.24 69.60 29.60
N SER A 707 -9.42 68.60 30.47
CA SER A 707 -9.76 68.82 31.87
C SER A 707 -8.72 69.67 32.61
N HIS A 708 -7.43 69.49 32.31
CA HIS A 708 -6.37 70.30 32.92
C HIS A 708 -6.35 71.74 32.40
N THR A 709 -6.62 71.95 31.10
CA THR A 709 -6.75 73.29 30.53
C THR A 709 -7.97 74.04 31.05
N GLU A 710 -9.08 73.36 31.32
CA GLU A 710 -10.30 73.97 31.88
C GLU A 710 -10.15 74.33 33.36
N LEU A 711 -9.31 73.60 34.11
CA LEU A 711 -9.00 73.87 35.52
C LEU A 711 -7.97 75.00 35.74
N GLY A 712 -7.45 75.63 34.67
CA GLY A 712 -6.60 76.82 34.75
C GLY A 712 -5.15 76.57 35.15
N PHE A 713 -4.66 75.32 35.10
CA PHE A 713 -3.25 75.02 35.34
C PHE A 713 -2.39 75.42 34.14
N SER A 714 -1.33 76.21 34.38
CA SER A 714 -0.41 76.70 33.35
C SER A 714 0.61 75.66 32.85
N ALA A 715 0.70 74.51 33.52
CA ALA A 715 1.46 73.34 33.08
C ALA A 715 0.75 72.05 33.53
N PRO A 716 0.76 70.97 32.73
CA PRO A 716 0.19 69.69 33.14
C PRO A 716 0.96 69.12 34.34
N ILE A 717 0.25 68.54 35.31
CA ILE A 717 0.84 67.82 36.47
C ILE A 717 1.65 66.60 35.99
N PHE A 718 1.36 66.11 34.79
CA PHE A 718 2.14 65.11 34.06
C PHE A 718 2.76 65.74 32.79
N PRO A 719 3.99 66.30 32.84
CA PRO A 719 4.66 66.95 31.70
C PRO A 719 4.78 66.07 30.45
N GLN A 720 4.73 64.76 30.64
CA GLN A 720 4.82 63.78 29.57
C GLN A 720 3.51 63.62 28.77
N ALA A 721 2.35 64.06 29.29
CA ALA A 721 1.06 63.92 28.60
C ALA A 721 1.05 64.67 27.26
N ASP A 722 1.66 65.85 27.21
CA ASP A 722 1.73 66.66 26.00
C ASP A 722 2.64 66.00 24.95
N VAL A 723 3.80 65.51 25.38
CA VAL A 723 4.76 64.78 24.54
C VAL A 723 4.15 63.49 23.98
N LEU A 724 3.42 62.75 24.82
CA LEU A 724 2.70 61.54 24.41
C LEU A 724 1.63 61.86 23.37
N PHE A 725 0.82 62.89 23.61
CA PHE A 725 -0.25 63.29 22.71
C PHE A 725 0.30 63.74 21.35
N ASP A 726 1.37 64.52 21.34
CA ASP A 726 2.01 64.99 20.10
C ASP A 726 2.58 63.81 19.29
N TYR A 727 3.19 62.84 19.99
CA TYR A 727 3.69 61.62 19.37
C TYR A 727 2.56 60.78 18.73
N PHE A 728 1.48 60.49 19.46
CA PHE A 728 0.34 59.74 18.91
C PHE A 728 -0.38 60.52 17.80
N CYS A 729 -0.43 61.85 17.87
CA CYS A 729 -0.94 62.70 16.80
C CYS A 729 -0.12 62.58 15.51
N LYS A 730 1.19 62.41 15.60
CA LYS A 730 2.06 62.23 14.45
C LYS A 730 2.01 60.81 13.88
N LYS A 731 1.88 59.80 14.73
CA LYS A 731 2.15 58.39 14.38
C LYS A 731 0.93 57.48 14.38
N ALA A 732 0.03 57.62 15.34
CA ALA A 732 -1.17 56.79 15.46
C ALA A 732 -2.40 57.41 14.78
N LEU A 733 -2.55 58.73 14.83
CA LEU A 733 -3.69 59.44 14.26
C LEU A 733 -3.80 59.26 12.73
N PRO A 734 -2.71 59.23 11.93
CA PRO A 734 -2.81 58.88 10.51
C PRO A 734 -3.45 57.50 10.27
N LEU A 735 -3.17 56.53 11.15
CA LEU A 735 -3.76 55.18 11.08
C LEU A 735 -5.24 55.22 11.42
N LEU A 736 -5.64 55.89 12.51
CA LEU A 736 -7.06 56.04 12.91
C LEU A 736 -7.90 56.82 11.88
N LEU A 737 -7.26 57.66 11.07
CA LEU A 737 -7.90 58.44 10.00
C LEU A 737 -7.69 57.84 8.60
N SER A 738 -7.11 56.65 8.50
CA SER A 738 -6.86 55.97 7.22
C SER A 738 -8.12 55.32 6.68
N MET A 739 -8.27 55.27 5.35
CA MET A 739 -9.39 54.56 4.72
C MET A 739 -9.46 53.09 5.17
N SER A 740 -8.31 52.43 5.35
CA SER A 740 -8.23 51.07 5.88
C SER A 740 -8.88 50.91 7.26
N TYR A 741 -8.66 51.86 8.17
CA TYR A 741 -9.26 51.84 9.50
C TYR A 741 -10.78 52.01 9.41
N PHE A 742 -11.24 52.93 8.56
CA PHE A 742 -12.68 53.12 8.39
C PHE A 742 -13.37 51.88 7.80
N TYR A 743 -12.73 51.19 6.85
CA TYR A 743 -13.26 49.94 6.30
C TYR A 743 -13.35 48.82 7.33
N GLN A 744 -12.35 48.70 8.20
CA GLN A 744 -12.32 47.64 9.22
C GLN A 744 -13.34 47.86 10.35
N HIS A 745 -13.70 49.11 10.64
CA HIS A 745 -14.49 49.45 11.83
C HIS A 745 -15.91 49.95 11.54
N PHE A 746 -16.27 50.24 10.28
CA PHE A 746 -17.58 50.80 9.94
C PHE A 746 -18.22 50.09 8.73
N ALA A 747 -19.26 49.29 9.00
CA ALA A 747 -19.98 48.53 7.98
C ALA A 747 -20.64 49.42 6.92
N THR A 748 -21.12 50.61 7.30
CA THR A 748 -21.71 51.56 6.34
C THR A 748 -20.63 52.12 5.39
N PHE A 749 -19.40 52.28 5.87
CA PHE A 749 -18.28 52.81 5.07
C PHE A 749 -17.73 51.80 4.06
N GLU A 750 -17.75 50.50 4.39
CA GLU A 750 -17.44 49.40 3.47
C GLU A 750 -18.46 49.32 2.32
N LYS A 751 -19.76 49.45 2.61
CA LYS A 751 -20.83 49.47 1.59
C LYS A 751 -20.64 50.58 0.55
N TYR A 752 -20.18 51.76 0.97
CA TYR A 752 -19.88 52.86 0.05
C TYR A 752 -18.76 52.54 -0.95
N ALA A 753 -17.87 51.60 -0.64
CA ALA A 753 -16.82 51.17 -1.56
C ALA A 753 -17.28 50.13 -2.58
N ILE A 754 -18.18 49.22 -2.18
CA ILE A 754 -18.57 48.04 -2.97
C ILE A 754 -19.78 48.32 -3.89
N ASN A 755 -20.85 48.96 -3.39
CA ASN A 755 -22.11 49.11 -4.12
C ASN A 755 -22.32 50.52 -4.71
N ARG A 756 -21.49 50.93 -5.68
CA ARG A 756 -21.56 52.29 -6.27
C ARG A 756 -22.91 52.63 -6.92
N SER A 757 -23.69 51.64 -7.37
CA SER A 757 -24.95 51.85 -8.08
C SER A 757 -26.18 52.04 -7.19
N GLU A 758 -26.09 51.68 -5.89
CA GLU A 758 -27.23 51.73 -4.95
C GLU A 758 -27.10 52.85 -3.90
N VAL A 759 -25.95 53.52 -3.86
CA VAL A 759 -25.68 54.57 -2.88
C VAL A 759 -26.22 55.89 -3.39
N ASN A 760 -27.07 56.53 -2.60
CA ASN A 760 -27.54 57.89 -2.89
C ASN A 760 -26.35 58.85 -2.82
N GLU A 761 -25.98 59.47 -3.94
CA GLU A 761 -24.88 60.44 -4.03
C GLU A 761 -25.09 61.69 -3.13
N LEU A 762 -26.34 61.90 -2.65
CA LEU A 762 -26.70 62.95 -1.70
C LEU A 762 -26.60 62.51 -0.23
N ASP A 763 -26.19 61.27 0.08
CA ASP A 763 -25.93 60.85 1.46
C ASP A 763 -24.68 61.58 2.00
N ALA A 764 -24.85 62.30 3.10
CA ALA A 764 -23.77 63.03 3.76
C ALA A 764 -22.61 62.11 4.17
N GLY A 765 -22.88 60.83 4.48
CA GLY A 765 -21.84 59.84 4.75
C GLY A 765 -21.02 59.46 3.51
N TYR A 766 -21.66 59.40 2.34
CA TYR A 766 -20.98 59.14 1.07
C TYR A 766 -20.12 60.35 0.62
N LEU A 767 -20.59 61.58 0.88
CA LEU A 767 -19.81 62.79 0.65
C LEU A 767 -18.55 62.85 1.54
N LEU A 768 -18.67 62.46 2.81
CA LEU A 768 -17.51 62.31 3.69
C LEU A 768 -16.55 61.22 3.17
N TYR A 769 -17.07 60.06 2.75
CA TYR A 769 -16.27 58.98 2.14
C TYR A 769 -15.46 59.46 0.93
N THR A 770 -16.11 60.13 -0.04
CA THR A 770 -15.45 60.63 -1.25
C THR A 770 -14.41 61.71 -0.93
N GLY A 771 -14.70 62.61 0.01
CA GLY A 771 -13.76 63.63 0.48
C GLY A 771 -12.52 63.04 1.16
N LEU A 772 -12.70 62.08 2.09
CA LEU A 772 -11.59 61.38 2.74
C LEU A 772 -10.74 60.58 1.75
N LYS A 773 -11.41 59.88 0.82
CA LYS A 773 -10.75 59.13 -0.25
C LYS A 773 -9.94 60.02 -1.17
N LYS A 774 -10.47 61.19 -1.54
CA LYS A 774 -9.78 62.19 -2.37
C LYS A 774 -8.51 62.67 -1.66
N ILE A 775 -8.63 63.07 -0.39
CA ILE A 775 -7.47 63.50 0.41
C ILE A 775 -6.40 62.40 0.46
N GLU A 776 -6.78 61.13 0.66
CA GLU A 776 -5.83 60.03 0.77
C GLU A 776 -5.25 59.56 -0.58
N HIS A 777 -5.97 59.75 -1.69
CA HIS A 777 -5.48 59.47 -3.04
C HIS A 777 -4.49 60.54 -3.53
N GLU A 778 -4.74 61.80 -3.19
CA GLU A 778 -3.89 62.95 -3.55
C GLU A 778 -2.67 63.09 -2.63
N THR A 779 -2.57 62.29 -1.57
CA THR A 779 -1.46 62.33 -0.60
C THR A 779 -0.58 61.09 -0.78
N PRO A 780 0.70 61.23 -1.18
CA PRO A 780 1.67 60.14 -1.20
C PRO A 780 1.72 59.41 0.15
N PRO A 781 1.97 58.08 0.19
CA PRO A 781 2.01 57.32 1.44
C PRO A 781 2.93 57.92 2.51
N GLU A 782 4.06 58.49 2.10
CA GLU A 782 5.08 59.12 2.94
C GLU A 782 4.58 60.43 3.60
N ASP A 783 3.64 61.13 2.96
CA ASP A 783 3.09 62.41 3.42
C ASP A 783 1.76 62.28 4.17
N ARG A 784 1.28 61.05 4.41
CA ARG A 784 0.00 60.80 5.12
C ARG A 784 0.03 61.27 6.58
N GLY A 785 1.22 61.44 7.14
CA GLY A 785 1.45 62.01 8.47
C GLY A 785 1.58 63.54 8.50
N ASP A 786 1.44 64.23 7.36
CA ASP A 786 1.54 65.70 7.29
C ASP A 786 0.42 66.36 8.13
N PRO A 787 0.77 67.24 9.09
CA PRO A 787 -0.20 67.99 9.88
C PRO A 787 -1.29 68.68 9.07
N SER A 788 -0.98 69.18 7.87
CA SER A 788 -1.96 69.85 6.99
C SER A 788 -3.05 68.89 6.49
N LYS A 789 -2.67 67.65 6.16
CA LYS A 789 -3.56 66.61 5.64
C LYS A 789 -4.39 65.98 6.75
N ILE A 790 -3.77 65.73 7.91
CA ILE A 790 -4.45 65.25 9.11
C ILE A 790 -5.51 66.28 9.54
N PHE A 791 -5.14 67.56 9.59
CA PHE A 791 -6.08 68.65 9.91
C PHE A 791 -7.24 68.69 8.92
N SER A 792 -6.99 68.54 7.62
CA SER A 792 -8.03 68.50 6.58
C SER A 792 -9.01 67.34 6.80
N LYS A 793 -8.51 66.14 7.15
CA LYS A 793 -9.35 64.98 7.45
C LYS A 793 -10.19 65.18 8.73
N ILE A 794 -9.60 65.68 9.81
CA ILE A 794 -10.31 65.94 11.08
C ILE A 794 -11.37 67.02 10.88
N SER A 795 -11.03 68.10 10.17
CA SER A 795 -11.95 69.20 9.86
C SER A 795 -13.13 68.70 9.05
N LEU A 796 -12.89 67.86 8.03
CA LEU A 796 -13.94 67.28 7.21
C LEU A 796 -14.89 66.36 8.02
N ILE A 797 -14.34 65.55 8.92
CA ILE A 797 -15.13 64.71 9.83
C ILE A 797 -15.94 65.57 10.80
N ASN A 798 -15.36 66.65 11.33
CA ASN A 798 -16.05 67.56 12.23
C ASN A 798 -17.16 68.34 11.53
N GLU A 799 -16.94 68.81 10.30
CA GLU A 799 -17.98 69.42 9.45
C GLU A 799 -19.14 68.46 9.20
N PHE A 800 -18.83 67.19 8.89
CA PHE A 800 -19.85 66.15 8.75
C PHE A 800 -20.66 65.99 10.05
N LEU A 801 -20.01 65.84 11.21
CA LEU A 801 -20.70 65.71 12.50
C LEU A 801 -21.59 66.93 12.82
N LEU A 802 -21.13 68.14 12.55
CA LEU A 802 -21.91 69.37 12.72
C LEU A 802 -23.11 69.44 11.77
N SER A 803 -22.94 69.03 10.51
CA SER A 803 -24.03 69.00 9.52
C SER A 803 -25.17 68.05 9.91
N GLN A 804 -24.86 66.95 10.61
CA GLN A 804 -25.82 65.94 11.04
C GLN A 804 -26.58 66.31 12.34
N LYS A 805 -26.07 67.26 13.14
CA LYS A 805 -26.77 67.78 14.34
C LYS A 805 -27.98 68.66 14.00
N HIS A 806 -27.97 69.31 12.85
CA HIS A 806 -29.08 70.14 12.37
C HIS A 806 -30.05 69.31 11.50
N VAL A 807 -31.09 68.78 12.14
CA VAL A 807 -32.09 67.85 11.55
C VAL A 807 -32.86 68.44 10.35
N THR A 808 -32.80 69.74 10.13
CA THR A 808 -33.60 70.43 9.09
C THR A 808 -33.06 70.29 7.66
N VAL A 809 -31.85 69.76 7.44
CA VAL A 809 -31.20 69.80 6.10
C VAL A 809 -30.76 68.42 5.56
N PHE A 810 -30.55 67.40 6.41
CA PHE A 810 -30.12 66.06 5.95
C PHE A 810 -30.87 64.94 6.70
N ARG A 811 -31.21 63.84 6.00
CA ARG A 811 -31.54 62.57 6.69
C ARG A 811 -30.29 62.12 7.45
N ARG A 812 -30.43 61.75 8.73
CA ARG A 812 -29.30 61.23 9.53
C ARG A 812 -28.70 60.02 8.82
N SER A 813 -27.44 60.14 8.39
CA SER A 813 -26.72 59.06 7.74
C SER A 813 -26.52 57.90 8.72
N ALA A 814 -26.64 56.65 8.25
CA ALA A 814 -26.37 55.48 9.10
C ALA A 814 -24.92 55.51 9.63
N PHE A 815 -23.99 56.04 8.82
CA PHE A 815 -22.59 56.22 9.19
C PHE A 815 -22.41 57.19 10.36
N HIS A 816 -23.27 58.21 10.50
CA HIS A 816 -23.20 59.14 11.63
C HIS A 816 -23.35 58.41 12.97
N ARG A 817 -24.30 57.47 13.05
CA ARG A 817 -24.53 56.68 14.26
C ARG A 817 -23.36 55.74 14.56
N GLU A 818 -22.80 55.09 13.55
CA GLU A 818 -21.64 54.21 13.74
C GLU A 818 -20.41 55.01 14.21
N LEU A 819 -20.14 56.16 13.59
CA LEU A 819 -19.01 57.04 13.93
C LEU A 819 -19.11 57.58 15.36
N THR A 820 -20.30 58.02 15.78
CA THR A 820 -20.53 58.56 17.12
C THR A 820 -20.55 57.49 18.20
N MET A 821 -21.02 56.28 17.89
CA MET A 821 -20.87 55.12 18.78
C MET A 821 -19.40 54.72 18.95
N HIS A 822 -18.59 54.78 17.88
CA HIS A 822 -17.19 54.37 17.94
C HIS A 822 -16.29 55.40 18.61
N PHE A 823 -16.36 56.69 18.25
CA PHE A 823 -15.46 57.72 18.80
C PHE A 823 -16.06 58.59 19.91
N SER A 824 -17.38 58.57 20.13
CA SER A 824 -18.16 59.55 20.92
C SER A 824 -18.36 60.91 20.22
N ASP A 825 -19.48 61.58 20.51
CA ASP A 825 -19.88 62.87 19.92
C ASP A 825 -18.89 64.03 20.18
N GLY A 826 -18.10 63.93 21.26
CA GLY A 826 -17.17 64.98 21.70
C GLY A 826 -15.73 64.81 21.19
N PHE A 827 -15.39 63.65 20.62
CA PHE A 827 -14.00 63.32 20.29
C PHE A 827 -13.41 64.20 19.19
N PHE A 828 -13.98 64.21 17.99
CA PHE A 828 -13.44 65.00 16.88
C PHE A 828 -13.44 66.53 17.14
N PRO A 829 -14.47 67.12 17.77
CA PRO A 829 -14.42 68.52 18.18
C PRO A 829 -13.28 68.86 19.15
N ALA A 830 -13.08 68.02 20.18
CA ALA A 830 -11.99 68.20 21.14
C ALA A 830 -10.62 67.99 20.47
N LEU A 831 -10.51 66.98 19.59
CA LEU A 831 -9.29 66.69 18.84
C LEU A 831 -8.92 67.86 17.93
N LEU A 832 -9.88 68.42 17.19
CA LEU A 832 -9.66 69.56 16.30
C LEU A 832 -9.12 70.78 17.06
N SER A 833 -9.75 71.13 18.19
CA SER A 833 -9.35 72.26 19.04
C SER A 833 -7.94 72.09 19.61
N LEU A 834 -7.60 70.89 20.10
CA LEU A 834 -6.27 70.60 20.62
C LEU A 834 -5.21 70.57 19.51
N TYR A 835 -5.53 69.98 18.36
CA TYR A 835 -4.62 69.87 17.22
C TYR A 835 -4.31 71.24 16.60
N GLU A 836 -5.33 72.09 16.45
CA GLU A 836 -5.19 73.46 15.96
C GLU A 836 -4.30 74.30 16.88
N LYS A 837 -4.56 74.29 18.19
CA LYS A 837 -3.77 75.06 19.18
C LYS A 837 -2.29 74.66 19.21
N ARG A 838 -1.99 73.37 19.00
CA ARG A 838 -0.64 72.83 19.14
C ARG A 838 0.20 72.89 17.87
N PHE A 839 -0.40 72.59 16.72
CA PHE A 839 0.35 72.44 15.46
C PHE A 839 0.21 73.64 14.51
N PHE A 840 -0.72 74.58 14.78
CA PHE A 840 -0.99 75.73 13.92
C PHE A 840 -0.86 77.10 14.61
N SER A 841 -0.39 77.16 15.86
CA SER A 841 -0.18 78.42 16.60
C SER A 841 0.98 79.31 16.10
N SER A 842 1.60 78.99 14.96
CA SER A 842 2.70 79.80 14.38
C SER A 842 2.65 80.09 12.87
N LEU A 843 1.57 79.78 12.13
CA LEU A 843 1.47 80.13 10.69
C LEU A 843 0.09 80.70 10.32
N THR A 844 0.08 82.00 10.03
CA THR A 844 -1.06 82.87 9.70
C THR A 844 -1.66 82.67 8.29
N ASN A 845 -1.55 81.51 7.66
CA ASN A 845 -2.18 81.28 6.35
C ASN A 845 -2.55 79.82 6.12
N VAL A 846 -3.73 79.41 6.60
CA VAL A 846 -4.48 78.29 6.01
C VAL A 846 -5.88 78.81 5.70
N HIS A 847 -6.01 79.53 4.60
CA HIS A 847 -7.30 79.95 4.08
C HIS A 847 -7.87 78.87 3.16
N GLN A 848 -9.10 78.47 3.50
CA GLN A 848 -10.16 77.91 2.65
C GLN A 848 -9.99 76.47 2.14
N LEU A 849 -10.40 75.51 2.96
CA LEU A 849 -11.10 74.33 2.43
C LEU A 849 -12.50 74.79 1.98
N PRO A 850 -12.90 74.57 0.71
CA PRO A 850 -14.28 74.80 0.29
C PRO A 850 -15.19 73.91 1.13
N SER A 851 -16.19 74.50 1.79
CA SER A 851 -17.20 73.75 2.53
C SER A 851 -17.88 72.74 1.61
N LEU A 852 -17.55 71.45 1.76
CA LEU A 852 -18.11 70.36 0.96
C LEU A 852 -19.63 70.27 1.11
N PHE A 853 -20.14 70.69 2.27
CA PHE A 853 -21.57 70.76 2.58
C PHE A 853 -22.21 72.14 2.34
N GLY A 854 -21.42 73.18 2.00
CA GLY A 854 -21.85 74.57 1.89
C GLY A 854 -22.46 74.95 0.54
N VAL A 855 -22.08 74.29 -0.55
CA VAL A 855 -22.62 74.53 -1.91
C VAL A 855 -24.09 74.10 -2.03
N HIS A 856 -24.58 73.24 -1.13
CA HIS A 856 -25.98 72.80 -1.11
C HIS A 856 -26.96 73.78 -0.44
N ARG A 857 -26.49 74.68 0.45
CA ARG A 857 -27.35 75.77 0.97
C ARG A 857 -27.80 76.71 -0.15
N ALA A 858 -26.96 76.93 -1.17
CA ALA A 858 -27.28 77.79 -2.32
C ALA A 858 -28.23 77.12 -3.32
N ARG A 859 -28.10 75.80 -3.56
CA ARG A 859 -29.00 75.08 -4.49
C ARG A 859 -30.41 74.88 -3.97
N ILE A 860 -30.61 74.72 -2.65
CA ILE A 860 -31.95 74.61 -2.04
C ILE A 860 -32.66 75.98 -1.97
N ALA A 861 -31.91 77.08 -1.85
CA ALA A 861 -32.46 78.44 -1.94
C ALA A 861 -32.96 78.81 -3.37
N ILE A 862 -32.39 78.20 -4.40
CA ILE A 862 -32.78 78.41 -5.81
C ILE A 862 -34.04 77.60 -6.18
N THR A 863 -34.35 76.50 -5.48
CA THR A 863 -35.64 75.80 -5.65
C THR A 863 -36.78 76.47 -4.87
N ALA A 864 -36.50 77.17 -3.76
CA ALA A 864 -37.52 77.89 -2.99
C ALA A 864 -38.00 79.22 -3.62
N THR A 865 -37.29 79.75 -4.62
CA THR A 865 -37.66 81.00 -5.33
C THR A 865 -38.46 80.78 -6.62
N ARG A 866 -38.76 79.53 -6.99
CA ARG A 866 -39.58 79.17 -8.16
C ARG A 866 -41.07 78.93 -7.87
N GLU A 867 -41.51 78.99 -6.60
CA GLU A 867 -42.92 78.78 -6.20
C GLU A 867 -43.69 80.08 -5.85
N MET A 868 -43.13 81.28 -6.07
CA MET A 868 -43.80 82.57 -5.84
C MET A 868 -44.09 83.39 -7.10
N ALA A 869 -44.46 82.73 -8.21
CA ALA A 869 -44.99 83.40 -9.39
C ALA A 869 -46.18 82.62 -10.00
N VAL A 870 -47.32 82.62 -9.32
CA VAL A 870 -48.62 82.34 -9.92
C VAL A 870 -49.47 83.61 -9.82
N VAL A 871 -49.44 84.40 -10.88
CA VAL A 871 -50.40 85.47 -11.14
C VAL A 871 -51.63 84.84 -11.78
N ASN A 872 -52.76 85.07 -11.12
CA ASN A 872 -54.14 84.92 -11.59
C ASN A 872 -54.33 85.22 -13.08
N ILE A 873 -54.90 84.27 -13.84
CA ILE A 873 -55.92 84.53 -14.86
C ILE A 873 -56.89 83.31 -14.91
N ALA A 874 -58.13 83.51 -14.48
CA ALA A 874 -59.31 82.71 -14.83
C ALA A 874 -59.95 83.28 -16.13
N PRO A 875 -61.05 82.78 -16.74
CA PRO A 875 -61.94 81.65 -16.40
C PRO A 875 -62.40 80.78 -17.62
N ASN A 876 -63.44 79.96 -17.43
CA ASN A 876 -64.31 79.23 -18.40
C ASN A 876 -63.87 77.79 -18.74
N THR A 877 -64.71 76.75 -18.77
CA THR A 877 -66.19 76.59 -18.75
C THR A 877 -66.52 75.10 -18.63
N LEU A 878 -67.69 74.82 -18.03
CA LEU A 878 -68.43 73.55 -17.88
C LEU A 878 -67.97 72.55 -16.83
#